data_AF-A0A2N2MF83-F1
#
_entry.id   AF-A0A2N2MF83-F1
#
_cell.length_a   1.000
_cell.length_b   1.000
_cell.length_c   1.000
_cell.angle_alpha   90.00
_cell.angle_beta   90.00
_cell.angle_gamma   90.00
#
_symmetry.space_group_name_H-M   'P 1'
#
loop_
_entity.id
_entity.type
_entity.pdbx_description
1 polymer ?
#
loop_
_entity_poly.entity_id
_entity_poly.type
_entity_poly.pdbx_seq_one_letter_code
_entity_poly.pdbx_strand_id
1 'polypeptide(L)'
;MTNSKTFWQTTFVFTFLANLAVLGWSIARWNELGVILQRSVWGAVLLMYLSVLTGCIFLFFWMRNSKAEKFIAALELSHLQSPVWRALGLGLFTGILLLIPYLKFTFRVGEVVKKSTQDPVLTTILFYWACWWLILLAAGALKVAFKTSWQGGFASTLIILGVAYELYNRFQAVTTYPFSMGWSETSRYFYASLLFSKSLYGELLPLSALHPSRYILQSLAFLVPNLDLTGHRFWQFLLWPLMTSLTVFALSKRALIPDSQSSASKLGNRDWLLMGWLFLFYLLVGVYYHLMPMVFIPLLFVSHKHRWRSLVAIVVASAWAGISRVNWIPMPAMIAIAIYLLEVPFGRKTEDAGQGASVSGISSFVRYLSLPALWTISGLLSALGAQAAYIILSGNAGNADAFASSFSSALLWDRLWPNELYPLGVFWGILIVSGPLLAVLALALNQWGRLHPIRWVGILSMLSILFAGGLVVSVKIGGGGDLHNMDGYAVLLSIVTALFIGGQVKAESAPETDRVQVQPKWPVIAVAALIPVLFLIPALSPREKYNQGWNQDRFDEIKALVEGANGPVLFINERHFVTFGNINVALVPEYENVSLMEMAMSNNQQVLGQFYSDLRENRFAMIVAGKQNLFIKEEGAFAEENNAWNELVSPYILCYYEPIALIEPDHSRLEVFVPRAEPGVCP
;
A
#
# COMPACT_ATOMS: atom_id res chain seq x y z
N MET A 1 9.58 5.52 29.29
CA MET A 1 9.29 6.71 28.44
C MET A 1 8.12 7.52 29.02
N THR A 2 8.34 8.27 30.11
CA THR A 2 7.28 9.03 30.82
C THR A 2 7.75 10.44 31.17
N ASN A 3 8.53 11.07 30.29
CA ASN A 3 8.96 12.45 30.51
C ASN A 3 8.08 13.42 29.73
N SER A 4 7.10 14.02 30.40
CA SER A 4 6.18 15.00 29.79
C SER A 4 6.91 16.24 29.24
N LYS A 5 8.07 16.59 29.79
CA LYS A 5 8.91 17.69 29.28
C LYS A 5 9.40 17.40 27.86
N THR A 6 9.88 16.17 27.61
CA THR A 6 10.31 15.76 26.26
C THR A 6 9.15 15.76 25.27
N PHE A 7 7.94 15.37 25.71
CA PHE A 7 6.75 15.48 24.87
C PHE A 7 6.51 16.91 24.41
N TRP A 8 6.38 17.84 25.36
CA TRP A 8 6.09 19.25 25.04
C TRP A 8 7.21 19.90 24.23
N GLN A 9 8.47 19.58 24.49
CA GLN A 9 9.59 20.06 23.68
C GLN A 9 9.48 19.60 22.22
N THR A 10 9.15 18.33 21.98
CA THR A 10 8.92 17.80 20.62
C THR A 10 7.71 18.48 19.97
N THR A 11 6.61 18.64 20.71
CA THR A 11 5.40 19.30 20.21
C THR A 11 5.64 20.75 19.82
N PHE A 12 6.43 21.51 20.58
CA PHE A 12 6.78 22.89 20.21
C PHE A 12 7.69 22.96 18.99
N VAL A 13 8.63 22.03 18.83
CA VAL A 13 9.44 21.95 17.60
C VAL A 13 8.56 21.65 16.38
N PHE A 14 7.65 20.67 16.47
CA PHE A 14 6.74 20.37 15.36
C PHE A 14 5.77 21.50 15.07
N THR A 15 5.21 22.12 16.10
CA THR A 15 4.33 23.29 15.95
C THR A 15 5.07 24.45 15.30
N PHE A 16 6.32 24.70 15.71
CA PHE A 16 7.17 25.72 15.10
C PHE A 16 7.42 25.44 13.61
N LEU A 17 7.84 24.21 13.26
CA LEU A 17 8.13 23.84 11.87
C LEU A 17 6.88 23.88 10.98
N ALA A 18 5.76 23.33 11.45
CA ALA A 18 4.50 23.36 10.72
C ALA A 18 4.00 24.80 10.51
N ASN A 19 4.09 25.64 11.54
CA ASN A 19 3.67 27.03 11.47
C ASN A 19 4.62 27.88 10.61
N LEU A 20 5.92 27.55 10.57
CA LEU A 20 6.89 28.20 9.68
C LEU A 20 6.61 27.87 8.22
N ALA A 21 6.31 26.60 7.90
CA ALA A 21 5.93 26.19 6.55
C ALA A 21 4.64 26.88 6.09
N VAL A 22 3.61 26.88 6.95
CA VAL A 22 2.33 27.57 6.72
C VAL A 22 2.52 29.08 6.51
N LEU A 23 3.36 29.73 7.31
CA LEU A 23 3.70 31.15 7.15
C LEU A 23 4.38 31.40 5.80
N GLY A 24 5.40 30.61 5.44
CA GLY A 24 6.12 30.76 4.18
C GLY A 24 5.20 30.63 2.96
N TRP A 25 4.35 29.59 2.94
CA TRP A 25 3.38 29.39 1.86
C TRP A 25 2.30 30.47 1.81
N SER A 26 1.84 30.95 2.98
CA SER A 26 0.86 32.04 3.03
C SER A 26 1.46 33.34 2.48
N ILE A 27 2.70 33.69 2.84
CA ILE A 27 3.38 34.89 2.34
C ILE A 27 3.53 34.82 0.81
N ALA A 28 4.00 33.68 0.28
CA ALA A 28 4.12 33.49 -1.16
C ALA A 28 2.77 33.73 -1.87
N ARG A 29 1.70 33.11 -1.35
CA ARG A 29 0.37 33.23 -1.95
C ARG A 29 -0.25 34.63 -1.78
N TRP A 30 -0.05 35.30 -0.63
CA TRP A 30 -0.51 36.67 -0.42
C TRP A 30 0.15 37.67 -1.37
N ASN A 31 1.45 37.47 -1.67
CA ASN A 31 2.18 38.28 -2.63
C ASN A 31 1.62 38.10 -4.05
N GLU A 32 1.35 36.85 -4.47
CA GLU A 32 0.72 36.56 -5.77
C GLU A 32 -0.66 37.21 -5.92
N LEU A 33 -1.43 37.29 -4.81
CA LEU A 33 -2.76 37.88 -4.78
C LEU A 33 -2.77 39.41 -4.58
N GLY A 34 -1.62 40.04 -4.33
CA GLY A 34 -1.53 41.48 -4.05
C GLY A 34 -2.24 41.90 -2.75
N VAL A 35 -2.27 41.03 -1.74
CA VAL A 35 -2.99 41.27 -0.47
C VAL A 35 -2.34 42.40 0.33
N ILE A 36 -3.12 43.43 0.66
CA ILE A 36 -2.70 44.49 1.59
C ILE A 36 -2.97 44.03 3.02
N LEU A 37 -1.95 43.52 3.71
CA LEU A 37 -2.06 42.90 5.04
C LEU A 37 -2.68 43.81 6.11
N GLN A 38 -2.38 45.12 6.09
CA GLN A 38 -2.91 46.08 7.08
C GLN A 38 -4.42 46.32 6.96
N ARG A 39 -5.01 46.01 5.80
CA ARG A 39 -6.43 46.27 5.50
C ARG A 39 -7.23 44.98 5.30
N SER A 40 -6.64 43.83 5.58
CA SER A 40 -7.27 42.52 5.34
C SER A 40 -7.21 41.63 6.58
N VAL A 41 -8.12 40.64 6.62
CA VAL A 41 -8.18 39.61 7.67
C VAL A 41 -6.85 38.84 7.78
N TRP A 42 -6.08 38.79 6.69
CA TRP A 42 -4.76 38.14 6.64
C TRP A 42 -3.71 38.81 7.53
N GLY A 43 -3.86 40.10 7.86
CA GLY A 43 -3.01 40.74 8.87
C GLY A 43 -3.16 40.11 10.25
N ALA A 44 -4.39 39.76 10.64
CA ALA A 44 -4.64 39.05 11.91
C ALA A 44 -4.07 37.63 11.88
N VAL A 45 -4.24 36.91 10.76
CA VAL A 45 -3.67 35.56 10.57
C VAL A 45 -2.14 35.59 10.64
N LEU A 46 -1.50 36.58 10.02
CA LEU A 46 -0.05 36.78 10.13
C LEU A 46 0.38 36.99 11.59
N LEU A 47 -0.31 37.86 12.33
CA LEU A 47 -0.03 38.06 13.76
C LEU A 47 -0.19 36.78 14.58
N MET A 48 -1.19 35.95 14.27
CA MET A 48 -1.35 34.65 14.90
C MET A 48 -0.16 33.73 14.59
N TYR A 49 0.27 33.63 13.33
CA TYR A 49 1.43 32.83 12.96
C TYR A 49 2.69 33.29 13.70
N LEU A 50 2.99 34.60 13.71
CA LEU A 50 4.17 35.14 14.39
C LEU A 50 4.12 34.94 15.91
N SER A 51 2.92 35.05 16.50
CA SER A 51 2.71 34.79 17.94
C SER A 51 2.97 33.33 18.29
N VAL A 52 2.52 32.39 17.44
CA VAL A 52 2.80 30.95 17.62
C VAL A 52 4.29 30.64 17.51
N LEU A 53 5.00 31.20 16.52
CA LEU A 53 6.45 31.00 16.37
C LEU A 53 7.22 31.50 17.60
N THR A 54 6.97 32.76 17.99
CA THR A 54 7.60 33.38 19.16
C THR A 54 7.28 32.62 20.44
N GLY A 55 6.01 32.21 20.61
CA GLY A 55 5.56 31.38 21.72
C GLY A 55 6.26 30.03 21.79
N CYS A 56 6.42 29.33 20.66
CA CYS A 56 7.12 28.04 20.61
C CYS A 56 8.59 28.18 21.01
N ILE A 57 9.30 29.19 20.51
CA ILE A 57 10.70 29.48 20.88
C ILE A 57 10.78 29.77 22.38
N PHE A 58 9.96 30.70 22.87
CA PHE A 58 9.94 31.08 24.28
C PHE A 58 9.67 29.86 25.18
N LEU A 59 8.61 29.11 24.91
CA LEU A 59 8.22 27.94 25.71
C LEU A 59 9.25 26.81 25.65
N PHE A 60 9.89 26.59 24.49
CA PHE A 60 10.94 25.57 24.35
C PHE A 60 12.13 25.84 25.28
N PHE A 61 12.62 27.08 25.33
CA PHE A 61 13.71 27.47 26.23
C PHE A 61 13.25 27.60 27.69
N TRP A 62 12.08 28.21 27.93
CA TRP A 62 11.54 28.39 29.27
C TRP A 62 11.29 27.07 29.99
N MET A 63 10.83 26.03 29.28
CA MET A 63 10.65 24.68 29.84
C MET A 63 11.93 24.06 30.41
N ARG A 64 13.12 24.58 30.08
CA ARG A 64 14.37 24.12 30.69
C ARG A 64 14.51 24.57 32.15
N ASN A 65 13.83 25.64 32.55
CA ASN A 65 13.84 26.20 33.90
C ASN A 65 13.06 25.32 34.90
N SER A 66 13.50 25.27 36.16
CA SER A 66 12.82 24.54 37.25
C SER A 66 11.42 25.10 37.54
N LYS A 67 11.20 26.40 37.31
CA LYS A 67 9.88 27.03 37.46
C LYS A 67 8.82 26.45 36.53
N ALA A 68 9.22 25.84 35.40
CA ALA A 68 8.31 25.20 34.47
C ALA A 68 7.71 23.88 35.00
N GLU A 69 8.28 23.29 36.05
CA GLU A 69 7.80 22.01 36.61
C GLU A 69 6.37 22.11 37.15
N LYS A 70 6.03 23.22 37.82
CA LYS A 70 4.66 23.46 38.30
C LYS A 70 3.66 23.54 37.14
N PHE A 71 4.05 24.15 36.04
CA PHE A 71 3.23 24.26 34.84
C PHE A 71 3.05 22.91 34.15
N ILE A 72 4.14 22.13 34.00
CA ILE A 72 4.07 20.76 33.44
C ILE A 72 3.18 19.86 34.30
N ALA A 73 3.28 19.97 35.64
CA ALA A 73 2.42 19.24 36.57
C ALA A 73 0.93 19.61 36.40
N ALA A 74 0.62 20.89 36.18
CA ALA A 74 -0.75 21.32 35.88
C ALA A 74 -1.25 20.74 34.54
N LEU A 75 -0.39 20.65 33.54
CA LEU A 75 -0.67 20.03 32.23
C LEU A 75 -0.81 18.50 32.29
N GLU A 76 -0.60 17.84 33.43
CA GLU A 76 -0.92 16.41 33.56
C GLU A 76 -2.42 16.14 33.61
N LEU A 77 -3.26 17.17 33.76
CA LEU A 77 -4.73 17.07 33.75
C LEU A 77 -5.27 16.07 34.79
N SER A 78 -4.57 15.92 35.92
CA SER A 78 -4.91 14.97 36.97
C SER A 78 -6.30 15.19 37.58
N HIS A 79 -6.81 16.42 37.53
CA HIS A 79 -8.15 16.79 37.99
C HIS A 79 -9.28 16.32 37.05
N LEU A 80 -8.98 15.98 35.79
CA LEU A 80 -9.96 15.56 34.77
C LEU A 80 -10.14 14.03 34.70
N GLN A 81 -9.88 13.30 35.79
CA GLN A 81 -9.86 11.82 35.74
C GLN A 81 -11.20 11.14 36.07
N SER A 82 -12.25 11.90 36.39
CA SER A 82 -13.57 11.36 36.70
C SER A 82 -14.20 10.67 35.47
N PRO A 83 -15.13 9.71 35.66
CA PRO A 83 -15.82 9.05 34.54
C PRO A 83 -16.50 10.03 33.58
N VAL A 84 -17.05 11.14 34.09
CA VAL A 84 -17.70 12.19 33.29
C VAL A 84 -16.70 12.84 32.35
N TRP A 85 -15.55 13.30 32.86
CA TRP A 85 -14.51 13.91 32.03
C TRP A 85 -13.93 12.95 31.00
N ARG A 86 -13.85 11.66 31.33
CA ARG A 86 -13.42 10.63 30.38
C ARG A 86 -14.41 10.44 29.24
N ALA A 87 -15.71 10.40 29.55
CA ALA A 87 -16.76 10.34 28.54
C ALA A 87 -16.77 11.59 27.65
N LEU A 88 -16.59 12.78 28.24
CA LEU A 88 -16.43 14.03 27.48
C LEU A 88 -15.18 14.02 26.61
N GLY A 89 -14.06 13.49 27.11
CA GLY A 89 -12.83 13.30 26.32
C GLY A 89 -13.04 12.38 25.12
N LEU A 90 -13.76 11.26 25.30
CA LEU A 90 -14.14 10.39 24.19
C LEU A 90 -15.06 11.10 23.19
N GLY A 91 -16.09 11.80 23.68
CA GLY A 91 -17.00 12.57 22.84
C GLY A 91 -16.28 13.66 22.04
N LEU A 92 -15.35 14.39 22.65
CA LEU A 92 -14.52 15.39 21.97
C LEU A 92 -13.63 14.76 20.90
N PHE A 93 -12.96 13.65 21.22
CA PHE A 93 -12.14 12.92 20.24
C PHE A 93 -12.98 12.44 19.05
N THR A 94 -14.13 11.81 19.29
CA THR A 94 -15.05 11.37 18.24
C THR A 94 -15.56 12.55 17.42
N GLY A 95 -15.87 13.68 18.06
CA GLY A 95 -16.20 14.92 17.39
C GLY A 95 -15.11 15.37 16.42
N ILE A 96 -13.84 15.35 16.85
CA ILE A 96 -12.69 15.73 16.01
C ILE A 96 -12.46 14.74 14.86
N LEU A 97 -12.59 13.43 15.13
CA LEU A 97 -12.49 12.38 14.12
C LEU A 97 -13.47 12.62 12.95
N LEU A 98 -14.67 13.13 13.24
CA LEU A 98 -15.67 13.44 12.22
C LEU A 98 -15.49 14.87 11.65
N LEU A 99 -15.02 15.81 12.47
CA LEU A 99 -14.86 17.21 12.11
C LEU A 99 -13.80 17.40 11.03
N ILE A 100 -12.66 16.70 11.08
CA ILE A 100 -11.60 16.87 10.08
C ILE A 100 -12.10 16.53 8.65
N PRO A 101 -12.70 15.35 8.39
CA PRO A 101 -13.33 15.05 7.10
C PRO A 101 -14.46 16.04 6.77
N TYR A 102 -15.31 16.38 7.74
CA TYR A 102 -16.42 17.32 7.52
C TYR A 102 -15.94 18.69 7.04
N LEU A 103 -14.90 19.27 7.67
CA LEU A 103 -14.30 20.53 7.26
C LEU A 103 -13.70 20.40 5.86
N LYS A 104 -12.96 19.32 5.60
CA LYS A 104 -12.35 19.08 4.28
C LYS A 104 -13.40 19.07 3.17
N PHE A 105 -14.49 18.33 3.36
CA PHE A 105 -15.55 18.15 2.37
C PHE A 105 -16.40 19.40 2.21
N THR A 106 -16.74 20.06 3.32
CA THR A 106 -17.57 21.28 3.30
C THR A 106 -16.86 22.44 2.61
N PHE A 107 -15.56 22.61 2.88
CA PHE A 107 -14.75 23.66 2.25
C PHE A 107 -14.06 23.21 0.96
N ARG A 108 -14.36 22.00 0.47
CA ARG A 108 -13.81 21.43 -0.78
C ARG A 108 -12.29 21.58 -0.86
N VAL A 109 -11.62 21.30 0.24
CA VAL A 109 -10.18 21.54 0.39
C VAL A 109 -9.39 20.62 -0.55
N GLY A 110 -8.56 21.22 -1.39
CA GLY A 110 -7.80 20.52 -2.43
C GLY A 110 -8.50 20.46 -3.79
N GLU A 111 -9.71 21.02 -3.93
CA GLU A 111 -10.41 21.10 -5.21
C GLU A 111 -10.28 22.49 -5.85
N VAL A 112 -10.11 22.53 -7.17
CA VAL A 112 -10.16 23.79 -7.94
C VAL A 112 -11.60 24.09 -8.32
N VAL A 113 -12.26 24.95 -7.55
CA VAL A 113 -13.65 25.37 -7.79
C VAL A 113 -13.69 26.60 -8.68
N LYS A 114 -14.18 26.44 -9.93
CA LYS A 114 -14.39 27.56 -10.86
C LYS A 114 -15.34 28.59 -10.25
N LYS A 115 -14.96 29.88 -10.30
CA LYS A 115 -15.73 31.03 -9.79
C LYS A 115 -15.97 31.04 -8.26
N SER A 116 -15.12 30.38 -7.48
CA SER A 116 -15.14 30.51 -6.02
C SER A 116 -14.73 31.92 -5.57
N THR A 117 -15.37 32.44 -4.52
CA THR A 117 -14.94 33.64 -3.81
C THR A 117 -13.79 33.37 -2.83
N GLN A 118 -13.45 32.10 -2.60
CA GLN A 118 -12.38 31.66 -1.72
C GLN A 118 -11.16 31.20 -2.53
N ASP A 119 -9.97 31.62 -2.11
CA ASP A 119 -8.71 31.14 -2.69
C ASP A 119 -8.44 29.68 -2.25
N PRO A 120 -8.33 28.72 -3.17
CA PRO A 120 -8.20 27.30 -2.84
C PRO A 120 -6.86 26.98 -2.14
N VAL A 121 -5.80 27.72 -2.46
CA VAL A 121 -4.47 27.52 -1.87
C VAL A 121 -4.46 27.98 -0.41
N LEU A 122 -4.93 29.20 -0.14
CA LEU A 122 -5.03 29.71 1.23
C LEU A 122 -5.99 28.88 2.09
N THR A 123 -7.11 28.41 1.52
CA THR A 123 -8.04 27.51 2.21
C THR A 123 -7.34 26.19 2.60
N THR A 124 -6.53 25.64 1.70
CA THR A 124 -5.73 24.43 1.94
C THR A 124 -4.70 24.66 3.05
N ILE A 125 -3.98 25.78 3.01
CA ILE A 125 -2.99 26.14 4.03
C ILE A 125 -3.65 26.25 5.42
N LEU A 126 -4.76 26.99 5.51
CA LEU A 126 -5.49 27.17 6.76
C LEU A 126 -6.09 25.86 7.29
N PHE A 127 -6.60 25.00 6.40
CA PHE A 127 -7.16 23.71 6.78
C PHE A 127 -6.11 22.79 7.43
N TYR A 128 -4.92 22.66 6.84
CA TYR A 128 -3.86 21.83 7.42
C TYR A 128 -3.29 22.42 8.70
N TRP A 129 -3.22 23.76 8.80
CA TRP A 129 -2.90 24.43 10.05
C TRP A 129 -3.93 24.15 11.15
N ALA A 130 -5.23 24.21 10.82
CA ALA A 130 -6.30 23.84 11.76
C ALA A 130 -6.25 22.35 12.15
N CYS A 131 -5.96 21.45 11.21
CA CYS A 131 -5.79 20.01 11.49
C CYS A 131 -4.72 19.75 12.55
N TRP A 132 -3.59 20.46 12.51
CA TRP A 132 -2.54 20.31 13.52
C TRP A 132 -3.06 20.61 14.94
N TRP A 133 -3.79 21.70 15.11
CA TRP A 133 -4.37 22.07 16.41
C TRP A 133 -5.47 21.10 16.86
N LEU A 134 -6.32 20.64 15.92
CA LEU A 134 -7.34 19.63 16.20
C LEU A 134 -6.71 18.30 16.66
N ILE A 135 -5.59 17.88 16.06
CA ILE A 135 -4.85 16.69 16.47
C ILE A 135 -4.28 16.85 17.89
N LEU A 136 -3.72 18.03 18.23
CA LEU A 136 -3.24 18.29 19.59
C LEU A 136 -4.37 18.28 20.62
N LEU A 137 -5.53 18.83 20.27
CA LEU A 137 -6.73 18.79 21.11
C LEU A 137 -7.24 17.35 21.31
N ALA A 138 -7.29 16.56 20.22
CA ALA A 138 -7.63 15.15 20.25
C ALA A 138 -6.66 14.32 21.12
N ALA A 139 -5.36 14.65 21.08
CA ALA A 139 -4.35 14.03 21.94
C ALA A 139 -4.61 14.30 23.43
N GLY A 140 -4.99 15.52 23.79
CA GLY A 140 -5.44 15.85 25.14
C GLY A 140 -6.71 15.11 25.54
N ALA A 141 -7.68 15.03 24.62
CA ALA A 141 -8.95 14.34 24.83
C ALA A 141 -8.75 12.84 25.11
N LEU A 142 -7.90 12.15 24.32
CA LEU A 142 -7.58 10.74 24.54
C LEU A 142 -6.70 10.52 25.78
N LYS A 143 -5.79 11.46 26.10
CA LYS A 143 -5.04 11.42 27.37
C LYS A 143 -5.99 11.35 28.56
N VAL A 144 -7.01 12.21 28.56
CA VAL A 144 -8.03 12.24 29.61
C VAL A 144 -8.88 10.96 29.60
N ALA A 145 -9.44 10.59 28.44
CA ALA A 145 -10.32 9.44 28.28
C ALA A 145 -9.70 8.11 28.76
N PHE A 146 -8.46 7.85 28.33
CA PHE A 146 -7.76 6.60 28.56
C PHE A 146 -6.71 6.67 29.68
N LYS A 147 -6.57 7.81 30.36
CA LYS A 147 -5.59 8.03 31.43
C LYS A 147 -4.15 7.71 30.99
N THR A 148 -3.79 8.08 29.76
CA THR A 148 -2.46 7.79 29.21
C THR A 148 -1.44 8.86 29.61
N SER A 149 -0.16 8.63 29.27
CA SER A 149 0.80 9.74 29.18
C SER A 149 0.45 10.64 27.99
N TRP A 150 1.07 11.82 27.90
CA TRP A 150 0.96 12.68 26.73
C TRP A 150 1.46 12.00 25.45
N GLN A 151 2.59 11.30 25.54
CA GLN A 151 3.10 10.49 24.43
C GLN A 151 2.09 9.43 23.98
N GLY A 152 1.50 8.72 24.95
CA GLY A 152 0.49 7.70 24.68
C GLY A 152 -0.77 8.29 24.05
N GLY A 153 -1.26 9.43 24.54
CA GLY A 153 -2.46 10.09 24.02
C GLY A 153 -2.27 10.60 22.59
N PHE A 154 -1.10 11.18 22.29
CA PHE A 154 -0.74 11.65 20.95
C PHE A 154 -0.57 10.49 19.96
N ALA A 155 0.19 9.46 20.33
CA ALA A 155 0.33 8.27 19.48
C ALA A 155 -1.02 7.57 19.25
N SER A 156 -1.82 7.40 20.31
CA SER A 156 -3.17 6.82 20.20
C SER A 156 -4.05 7.62 19.25
N THR A 157 -4.01 8.95 19.34
CA THR A 157 -4.78 9.85 18.48
C THR A 157 -4.43 9.62 17.01
N LEU A 158 -3.15 9.70 16.66
CA LEU A 158 -2.70 9.57 15.28
C LEU A 158 -2.99 8.16 14.72
N ILE A 159 -2.80 7.11 15.51
CA ILE A 159 -3.08 5.74 15.07
C ILE A 159 -4.58 5.50 14.89
N ILE A 160 -5.43 5.92 15.83
CA ILE A 160 -6.88 5.73 15.72
C ILE A 160 -7.46 6.56 14.57
N LEU A 161 -7.06 7.84 14.44
CA LEU A 161 -7.43 8.68 13.30
C LEU A 161 -6.96 8.04 11.98
N GLY A 162 -5.70 7.61 11.91
CA GLY A 162 -5.12 6.98 10.73
C GLY A 162 -5.88 5.72 10.33
N VAL A 163 -6.16 4.81 11.27
CA VAL A 163 -6.89 3.57 10.96
C VAL A 163 -8.31 3.87 10.50
N ALA A 164 -9.01 4.79 11.15
CA ALA A 164 -10.36 5.18 10.74
C ALA A 164 -10.39 5.78 9.33
N TYR A 165 -9.45 6.68 9.01
CA TYR A 165 -9.37 7.32 7.70
C TYR A 165 -8.91 6.36 6.60
N GLU A 166 -7.99 5.47 6.88
CA GLU A 166 -7.56 4.44 5.93
C GLU A 166 -8.69 3.46 5.60
N LEU A 167 -9.43 3.00 6.62
CA LEU A 167 -10.59 2.14 6.41
C LEU A 167 -11.69 2.87 5.62
N TYR A 168 -11.96 4.14 5.94
CA TYR A 168 -12.90 4.97 5.19
C TYR A 168 -12.50 5.10 3.73
N ASN A 169 -11.24 5.47 3.44
CA ASN A 169 -10.73 5.61 2.07
C ASN A 169 -10.88 4.33 1.26
N ARG A 170 -10.55 3.16 1.82
CA ARG A 170 -10.73 1.88 1.12
C ARG A 170 -12.19 1.50 0.94
N PHE A 171 -13.04 1.82 1.91
CA PHE A 171 -14.46 1.54 1.85
C PHE A 171 -15.20 2.41 0.81
N GLN A 172 -14.57 3.46 0.26
CA GLN A 172 -15.10 4.20 -0.88
C GLN A 172 -15.27 3.33 -2.12
N ALA A 173 -14.45 2.29 -2.30
CA ALA A 173 -14.58 1.36 -3.41
C ALA A 173 -15.77 0.39 -3.28
N VAL A 174 -16.55 0.45 -2.19
CA VAL A 174 -17.75 -0.38 -2.01
C VAL A 174 -18.98 0.44 -2.39
N THR A 175 -19.43 0.25 -3.63
CA THR A 175 -20.53 1.00 -4.24
C THR A 175 -21.42 0.10 -5.07
N THR A 176 -22.67 0.53 -5.27
CA THR A 176 -23.65 -0.11 -6.14
C THR A 176 -23.57 0.41 -7.58
N TYR A 177 -22.52 1.14 -7.95
CA TYR A 177 -22.35 1.66 -9.31
C TYR A 177 -22.16 0.49 -10.29
N PRO A 178 -22.96 0.36 -11.37
CA PRO A 178 -22.99 -0.88 -12.17
C PRO A 178 -21.73 -1.10 -13.04
N PHE A 179 -21.00 -0.02 -13.37
CA PHE A 179 -19.80 -0.07 -14.21
C PHE A 179 -18.52 -0.15 -13.37
N SER A 180 -17.39 -0.32 -14.05
CA SER A 180 -16.07 -0.20 -13.43
C SER A 180 -15.79 1.21 -12.92
N MET A 181 -15.26 1.34 -11.70
CA MET A 181 -14.82 2.62 -11.13
C MET A 181 -13.36 2.96 -11.47
N GLY A 182 -12.66 2.08 -12.18
CA GLY A 182 -11.28 2.32 -12.57
C GLY A 182 -10.79 1.32 -13.61
N TRP A 183 -9.67 1.64 -14.24
CA TRP A 183 -9.16 0.91 -15.41
C TRP A 183 -9.10 -0.62 -15.26
N SER A 184 -8.68 -1.11 -14.09
CA SER A 184 -8.46 -2.54 -13.82
C SER A 184 -9.45 -3.15 -12.82
N GLU A 185 -10.52 -2.44 -12.45
CA GLU A 185 -11.42 -2.92 -11.40
C GLU A 185 -12.13 -4.22 -11.79
N THR A 186 -12.91 -4.17 -12.86
CA THR A 186 -13.74 -5.29 -13.27
C THR A 186 -12.94 -6.44 -13.88
N SER A 187 -11.76 -6.14 -14.45
CA SER A 187 -10.73 -7.12 -14.82
C SER A 187 -10.38 -8.04 -13.66
N ARG A 188 -10.24 -7.50 -12.44
CA ARG A 188 -9.90 -8.31 -11.26
C ARG A 188 -10.98 -9.33 -10.92
N TYR A 189 -12.25 -8.95 -11.05
CA TYR A 189 -13.38 -9.84 -10.78
C TYR A 189 -13.53 -10.88 -11.90
N PHE A 190 -13.30 -10.47 -13.16
CA PHE A 190 -13.21 -11.40 -14.28
C PHE A 190 -12.11 -12.45 -14.05
N TYR A 191 -10.86 -12.07 -13.78
CA TYR A 191 -9.79 -13.05 -13.57
C TYR A 191 -10.03 -13.95 -12.35
N ALA A 192 -10.62 -13.42 -11.28
CA ALA A 192 -11.03 -14.22 -10.13
C ALA A 192 -12.11 -15.26 -10.48
N SER A 193 -12.99 -14.94 -11.43
CA SER A 193 -14.06 -15.85 -11.89
C SER A 193 -13.54 -17.06 -12.66
N LEU A 194 -12.33 -16.99 -13.25
CA LEU A 194 -11.80 -18.06 -14.12
C LEU A 194 -11.58 -19.38 -13.39
N LEU A 195 -11.34 -19.34 -12.07
CA LEU A 195 -11.30 -20.52 -11.20
C LEU A 195 -12.64 -21.27 -11.14
N PHE A 196 -13.74 -20.58 -11.44
CA PHE A 196 -15.10 -21.09 -11.51
C PHE A 196 -15.69 -20.99 -12.93
N SER A 197 -14.82 -20.93 -13.95
CA SER A 197 -15.23 -20.71 -15.35
C SER A 197 -16.26 -21.72 -15.85
N LYS A 198 -16.08 -23.02 -15.55
CA LYS A 198 -17.03 -24.05 -15.96
C LYS A 198 -18.44 -23.82 -15.45
N SER A 199 -18.59 -23.32 -14.22
CA SER A 199 -19.91 -23.04 -13.62
C SER A 199 -20.49 -21.70 -14.09
N LEU A 200 -19.66 -20.70 -14.36
CA LEU A 200 -20.10 -19.34 -14.69
C LEU A 200 -20.32 -19.15 -16.20
N TYR A 201 -19.50 -19.80 -17.03
CA TYR A 201 -19.48 -19.62 -18.48
C TYR A 201 -19.81 -20.90 -19.25
N GLY A 202 -19.92 -22.05 -18.58
CA GLY A 202 -20.19 -23.35 -19.21
C GLY A 202 -18.95 -24.04 -19.81
N GLU A 203 -17.80 -23.37 -19.83
CA GLU A 203 -16.55 -23.87 -20.40
C GLU A 203 -15.36 -23.68 -19.46
N LEU A 204 -14.30 -24.48 -19.67
CA LEU A 204 -13.05 -24.34 -18.93
C LEU A 204 -12.15 -23.33 -19.63
N LEU A 205 -11.87 -22.23 -18.95
CA LEU A 205 -11.02 -21.16 -19.47
C LEU A 205 -9.63 -21.17 -18.83
N PRO A 206 -8.59 -20.72 -19.55
CA PRO A 206 -7.27 -20.51 -18.96
C PRO A 206 -7.35 -19.56 -17.76
N LEU A 207 -6.57 -19.85 -16.71
CA LEU A 207 -6.45 -18.98 -15.55
C LEU A 207 -5.61 -17.74 -15.90
N SER A 208 -5.65 -16.71 -15.05
CA SER A 208 -4.89 -15.49 -15.32
C SER A 208 -3.38 -15.73 -15.32
N ALA A 209 -2.68 -15.17 -16.31
CA ALA A 209 -1.21 -15.13 -16.31
C ALA A 209 -0.66 -14.06 -15.33
N LEU A 210 -1.45 -13.04 -15.01
CA LEU A 210 -1.06 -11.92 -14.16
C LEU A 210 -1.54 -12.16 -12.72
N HIS A 211 -0.68 -11.95 -11.73
CA HIS A 211 -1.02 -12.03 -10.29
C HIS A 211 -1.97 -13.19 -9.84
N PRO A 212 -1.71 -14.46 -10.19
CA PRO A 212 -2.63 -15.57 -9.88
C PRO A 212 -3.11 -15.65 -8.43
N SER A 213 -2.21 -15.51 -7.47
CA SER A 213 -2.54 -15.57 -6.04
C SER A 213 -3.54 -14.51 -5.58
N ARG A 214 -3.56 -13.35 -6.24
CA ARG A 214 -4.56 -12.31 -5.99
C ARG A 214 -5.95 -12.81 -6.32
N TYR A 215 -6.08 -13.43 -7.48
CA TYR A 215 -7.33 -13.94 -8.00
C TYR A 215 -7.80 -15.17 -7.25
N ILE A 216 -6.90 -16.01 -6.72
CA ILE A 216 -7.26 -17.08 -5.78
C ILE A 216 -8.00 -16.51 -4.57
N LEU A 217 -7.46 -15.47 -3.91
CA LEU A 217 -8.11 -14.88 -2.74
C LEU A 217 -9.42 -14.16 -3.09
N GLN A 218 -9.49 -13.49 -4.23
CA GLN A 218 -10.71 -12.83 -4.69
C GLN A 218 -11.79 -13.81 -5.12
N SER A 219 -11.40 -14.97 -5.65
CA SER A 219 -12.33 -15.98 -6.15
C SER A 219 -13.21 -16.58 -5.05
N LEU A 220 -12.76 -16.52 -3.79
CA LEU A 220 -13.53 -16.99 -2.64
C LEU A 220 -14.91 -16.32 -2.53
N ALA A 221 -15.09 -15.11 -3.07
CA ALA A 221 -16.40 -14.47 -3.17
C ALA A 221 -17.40 -15.23 -4.07
N PHE A 222 -16.93 -15.89 -5.14
CA PHE A 222 -17.77 -16.70 -6.03
C PHE A 222 -18.26 -18.00 -5.39
N LEU A 223 -17.74 -18.39 -4.22
CA LEU A 223 -18.31 -19.49 -3.44
C LEU A 223 -19.68 -19.13 -2.83
N VAL A 224 -20.01 -17.85 -2.74
CA VAL A 224 -21.32 -17.36 -2.30
C VAL A 224 -22.19 -17.16 -3.55
N PRO A 225 -23.26 -17.97 -3.73
CA PRO A 225 -24.12 -17.85 -4.90
C PRO A 225 -24.78 -16.47 -5.01
N ASN A 226 -24.94 -15.98 -6.25
CA ASN A 226 -25.64 -14.72 -6.57
C ASN A 226 -25.05 -13.45 -5.94
N LEU A 227 -23.78 -13.49 -5.52
CA LEU A 227 -23.10 -12.30 -5.03
C LEU A 227 -22.81 -11.36 -6.21
N ASP A 228 -23.33 -10.13 -6.14
CA ASP A 228 -23.21 -9.13 -7.19
C ASP A 228 -21.85 -8.39 -7.13
N LEU A 229 -21.64 -7.46 -8.07
CA LEU A 229 -20.46 -6.60 -8.11
C LEU A 229 -20.21 -5.88 -6.77
N THR A 230 -21.26 -5.41 -6.10
CA THR A 230 -21.17 -4.76 -4.79
C THR A 230 -20.60 -5.69 -3.72
N GLY A 231 -21.06 -6.93 -3.68
CA GLY A 231 -20.55 -7.96 -2.77
C GLY A 231 -19.09 -8.31 -3.05
N HIS A 232 -18.68 -8.40 -4.31
CA HIS A 232 -17.28 -8.62 -4.70
C HIS A 232 -16.38 -7.43 -4.35
N ARG A 233 -16.86 -6.20 -4.49
CA ARG A 233 -16.19 -4.98 -4.00
C ARG A 233 -15.98 -5.02 -2.49
N PHE A 234 -17.03 -5.39 -1.75
CA PHE A 234 -16.95 -5.53 -0.29
C PHE A 234 -15.97 -6.61 0.14
N TRP A 235 -15.97 -7.77 -0.54
CA TRP A 235 -14.97 -8.82 -0.30
C TRP A 235 -13.54 -8.34 -0.54
N GLN A 236 -13.31 -7.66 -1.66
CA GLN A 236 -12.00 -7.07 -1.95
C GLN A 236 -11.61 -6.03 -0.88
N PHE A 237 -12.54 -5.19 -0.43
CA PHE A 237 -12.32 -4.29 0.67
C PHE A 237 -11.89 -5.04 1.93
N LEU A 238 -12.56 -6.13 2.31
CA LEU A 238 -12.24 -6.93 3.51
C LEU A 238 -10.86 -7.62 3.44
N LEU A 239 -10.43 -8.07 2.26
CA LEU A 239 -9.12 -8.71 2.11
C LEU A 239 -7.96 -7.81 2.54
N TRP A 240 -8.04 -6.50 2.28
CA TRP A 240 -7.01 -5.53 2.66
C TRP A 240 -6.77 -5.44 4.18
N PRO A 241 -7.74 -5.05 5.02
CA PRO A 241 -7.53 -4.97 6.46
C PRO A 241 -7.33 -6.35 7.09
N LEU A 242 -7.99 -7.40 6.60
CA LEU A 242 -7.87 -8.75 7.16
C LEU A 242 -6.44 -9.29 7.03
N MET A 243 -5.92 -9.33 5.80
CA MET A 243 -4.60 -9.92 5.54
C MET A 243 -3.48 -9.08 6.17
N THR A 244 -3.60 -7.76 6.15
CA THR A 244 -2.66 -6.87 6.85
C THR A 244 -2.70 -7.11 8.35
N SER A 245 -3.89 -7.21 8.97
CA SER A 245 -4.02 -7.44 10.40
C SER A 245 -3.42 -8.77 10.84
N LEU A 246 -3.60 -9.84 10.04
CA LEU A 246 -2.98 -11.15 10.29
C LEU A 246 -1.45 -11.06 10.29
N THR A 247 -0.86 -10.37 9.31
CA THR A 247 0.60 -10.18 9.23
C THR A 247 1.13 -9.35 10.38
N VAL A 248 0.47 -8.24 10.69
CA VAL A 248 0.85 -7.36 11.79
C VAL A 248 0.75 -8.07 13.14
N PHE A 249 -0.29 -8.88 13.33
CA PHE A 249 -0.43 -9.74 14.51
C PHE A 249 0.70 -10.76 14.58
N ALA A 250 1.02 -11.46 13.48
CA ALA A 250 2.12 -12.41 13.43
C ALA A 250 3.48 -11.75 13.76
N LEU A 251 3.76 -10.58 13.17
CA LEU A 251 4.99 -9.83 13.43
C LEU A 251 5.06 -9.36 14.88
N SER A 252 3.97 -8.78 15.41
CA SER A 252 3.95 -8.26 16.78
C SER A 252 4.06 -9.39 17.81
N LYS A 253 3.41 -10.53 17.55
CA LYS A 253 3.57 -11.75 18.36
C LYS A 253 5.03 -12.19 18.40
N ARG A 254 5.71 -12.22 17.25
CA ARG A 254 7.12 -12.62 17.18
C ARG A 254 8.05 -11.60 17.85
N ALA A 255 7.82 -10.32 17.60
CA ALA A 255 8.67 -9.25 18.10
C ALA A 255 8.52 -9.05 19.61
N LEU A 256 7.30 -9.07 20.14
CA LEU A 256 7.03 -8.60 21.50
C LEU A 256 6.91 -9.73 22.54
N ILE A 257 6.67 -10.98 22.13
CA ILE A 257 6.54 -12.11 23.06
C ILE A 257 7.88 -12.85 23.21
N PRO A 258 8.50 -12.91 24.40
CA PRO A 258 9.75 -13.64 24.59
C PRO A 258 9.58 -15.16 24.52
N ASP A 259 10.55 -15.83 23.90
CA ASP A 259 10.67 -17.30 23.77
C ASP A 259 10.51 -18.10 25.10
N SER A 260 10.74 -17.50 26.27
CA SER A 260 10.64 -18.20 27.57
C SER A 260 9.25 -18.13 28.22
N GLN A 261 8.27 -17.42 27.62
CA GLN A 261 6.92 -17.23 28.16
C GLN A 261 5.82 -17.71 27.19
N SER A 262 6.09 -18.77 26.43
CA SER A 262 5.21 -19.23 25.35
C SER A 262 3.90 -19.90 25.79
N SER A 263 3.71 -20.15 27.09
CA SER A 263 2.42 -20.58 27.63
C SER A 263 1.66 -19.40 28.24
N ALA A 264 0.75 -18.84 27.44
CA ALA A 264 -0.31 -17.89 27.84
C ALA A 264 0.11 -16.44 28.25
N SER A 265 1.19 -15.87 27.71
CA SER A 265 1.44 -14.42 27.86
C SER A 265 0.51 -13.59 26.98
N LYS A 266 -0.28 -12.71 27.61
CA LYS A 266 -1.15 -11.73 26.94
C LYS A 266 -0.28 -10.61 26.35
N LEU A 267 -0.65 -10.16 25.14
CA LEU A 267 -0.12 -8.94 24.54
C LEU A 267 -0.22 -7.78 25.54
N GLY A 268 0.84 -6.98 25.67
CA GLY A 268 0.89 -5.85 26.59
C GLY A 268 -0.07 -4.72 26.20
N ASN A 269 -0.44 -3.87 27.17
CA ASN A 269 -1.40 -2.77 26.99
C ASN A 269 -1.00 -1.71 25.94
N ARG A 270 0.23 -1.75 25.40
CA ARG A 270 0.75 -0.77 24.41
C ARG A 270 1.10 -1.39 23.06
N ASP A 271 0.97 -2.70 22.93
CA ASP A 271 1.37 -3.44 21.73
C ASP A 271 0.49 -3.10 20.53
N TRP A 272 -0.77 -2.73 20.81
CA TRP A 272 -1.72 -2.25 19.81
C TRP A 272 -1.26 -0.97 19.08
N LEU A 273 -0.42 -0.12 19.68
CA LEU A 273 0.13 1.07 19.02
C LEU A 273 1.11 0.68 17.93
N LEU A 274 2.00 -0.28 18.21
CA LEU A 274 2.92 -0.80 17.20
C LEU A 274 2.13 -1.54 16.11
N MET A 275 1.13 -2.33 16.49
CA MET A 275 0.26 -3.01 15.52
C MET A 275 -0.47 -2.03 14.62
N GLY A 276 -1.15 -1.04 15.20
CA GLY A 276 -1.86 -0.01 14.43
C GLY A 276 -0.91 0.78 13.53
N TRP A 277 0.30 1.07 13.99
CA TRP A 277 1.32 1.72 13.17
C TRP A 277 1.79 0.84 12.01
N LEU A 278 2.13 -0.44 12.25
CA LEU A 278 2.54 -1.38 11.20
C LEU A 278 1.41 -1.62 10.19
N PHE A 279 0.15 -1.65 10.64
CA PHE A 279 -1.03 -1.74 9.79
C PHE A 279 -1.08 -0.56 8.82
N LEU A 280 -0.95 0.67 9.34
CA LEU A 280 -0.91 1.87 8.52
C LEU A 280 0.31 1.90 7.59
N PHE A 281 1.48 1.50 8.08
CA PHE A 281 2.72 1.46 7.31
C PHE A 281 2.62 0.52 6.11
N TYR A 282 2.12 -0.71 6.29
CA TYR A 282 1.96 -1.65 5.18
C TYR A 282 0.93 -1.20 4.14
N LEU A 283 -0.18 -0.61 4.59
CA LEU A 283 -1.18 -0.09 3.67
C LEU A 283 -0.71 1.16 2.93
N LEU A 284 0.06 2.04 3.60
CA LEU A 284 0.65 3.24 2.99
C LEU A 284 1.71 2.91 1.94
N VAL A 285 2.55 1.89 2.18
CA VAL A 285 3.50 1.41 1.18
C VAL A 285 2.80 0.72 0.01
N GLY A 286 1.58 0.20 0.21
CA GLY A 286 0.86 -0.54 -0.82
C GLY A 286 1.21 -2.03 -0.84
N VAL A 287 1.54 -2.64 0.31
CA VAL A 287 1.77 -4.08 0.40
C VAL A 287 0.45 -4.81 0.16
N TYR A 288 0.29 -5.40 -1.03
CA TYR A 288 -0.96 -6.03 -1.43
C TYR A 288 -1.34 -7.22 -0.55
N TYR A 289 -2.64 -7.39 -0.30
CA TYR A 289 -3.17 -8.46 0.56
C TYR A 289 -2.75 -9.88 0.14
N HIS A 290 -2.49 -10.13 -1.14
CA HIS A 290 -2.08 -11.45 -1.65
C HIS A 290 -0.59 -11.75 -1.43
N LEU A 291 0.20 -10.74 -1.03
CA LEU A 291 1.62 -10.88 -0.68
C LEU A 291 1.78 -11.21 0.81
N MET A 292 0.80 -10.83 1.64
CA MET A 292 0.79 -11.06 3.08
C MET A 292 1.00 -12.54 3.50
N PRO A 293 0.44 -13.56 2.82
CA PRO A 293 0.72 -14.97 3.12
C PRO A 293 2.22 -15.32 3.09
N MET A 294 2.99 -14.72 2.20
CA MET A 294 4.44 -14.91 2.10
C MET A 294 5.20 -14.36 3.30
N VAL A 295 4.56 -13.47 4.07
CA VAL A 295 5.13 -12.78 5.22
C VAL A 295 4.71 -13.46 6.51
N PHE A 296 3.40 -13.63 6.73
CA PHE A 296 2.92 -14.17 8.01
C PHE A 296 3.25 -15.65 8.19
N ILE A 297 3.35 -16.45 7.12
CA ILE A 297 3.72 -17.87 7.23
C ILE A 297 5.15 -18.02 7.79
N PRO A 298 6.21 -17.40 7.21
CA PRO A 298 7.54 -17.43 7.81
C PRO A 298 7.58 -16.85 9.22
N LEU A 299 6.87 -15.74 9.48
CA LEU A 299 6.84 -15.12 10.80
C LEU A 299 6.28 -16.05 11.88
N LEU A 300 5.25 -16.85 11.58
CA LEU A 300 4.63 -17.77 12.53
C LEU A 300 5.42 -19.08 12.69
N PHE A 301 5.97 -19.60 11.59
CA PHE A 301 6.42 -21.00 11.54
C PHE A 301 7.93 -21.19 11.45
N VAL A 302 8.73 -20.22 10.98
CA VAL A 302 10.19 -20.36 10.93
C VAL A 302 10.80 -20.26 12.32
N SER A 303 11.64 -21.23 12.68
CA SER A 303 12.39 -21.29 13.93
C SER A 303 13.61 -22.20 13.77
N HIS A 304 14.78 -21.74 14.22
CA HIS A 304 16.02 -22.56 14.20
C HIS A 304 15.90 -23.86 15.02
N LYS A 305 14.99 -23.91 16.00
CA LYS A 305 14.73 -25.08 16.85
C LYS A 305 13.96 -26.18 16.10
N HIS A 306 13.14 -25.81 15.12
CA HIS A 306 12.25 -26.73 14.40
C HIS A 306 12.54 -26.67 12.90
N ARG A 307 13.61 -27.35 12.49
CA ARG A 307 14.14 -27.25 11.11
C ARG A 307 13.14 -27.70 10.05
N TRP A 308 12.43 -28.82 10.25
CA TRP A 308 11.42 -29.31 9.32
C TRP A 308 10.20 -28.40 9.22
N ARG A 309 9.67 -27.92 10.35
CA ARG A 309 8.56 -26.95 10.36
C ARG A 309 8.94 -25.68 9.59
N SER A 310 10.17 -25.21 9.76
CA SER A 310 10.70 -24.06 9.05
C SER A 310 10.82 -24.32 7.55
N LEU A 311 11.36 -25.49 7.17
CA LEU A 311 11.50 -25.87 5.77
C LEU A 311 10.14 -25.97 5.08
N VAL A 312 9.14 -26.61 5.70
CA VAL A 312 7.77 -26.68 5.17
C VAL A 312 7.17 -25.29 5.02
N ALA A 313 7.32 -24.43 6.04
CA ALA A 313 6.81 -23.06 5.97
C ALA A 313 7.43 -22.25 4.84
N ILE A 314 8.75 -22.39 4.63
CA ILE A 314 9.48 -21.72 3.54
C ILE A 314 9.02 -22.26 2.19
N VAL A 315 8.94 -23.58 2.02
CA VAL A 315 8.45 -24.20 0.77
C VAL A 315 7.04 -23.73 0.44
N VAL A 316 6.10 -23.79 1.39
CA VAL A 316 4.71 -23.36 1.16
C VAL A 316 4.62 -21.86 0.82
N ALA A 317 5.29 -21.01 1.59
CA ALA A 317 5.31 -19.58 1.33
C ALA A 317 6.00 -19.22 0.00
N SER A 318 7.05 -19.94 -0.38
CA SER A 318 7.75 -19.78 -1.65
C SER A 318 6.94 -20.29 -2.84
N ALA A 319 6.21 -21.40 -2.72
CA ALA A 319 5.27 -21.84 -3.75
C ALA A 319 4.20 -20.77 -4.00
N TRP A 320 3.67 -20.16 -2.94
CA TRP A 320 2.75 -19.02 -3.07
C TRP A 320 3.41 -17.81 -3.75
N ALA A 321 4.67 -17.50 -3.42
CA ALA A 321 5.45 -16.44 -4.07
C ALA A 321 5.62 -16.67 -5.58
N GLY A 322 5.91 -17.92 -5.98
CA GLY A 322 6.07 -18.33 -7.38
C GLY A 322 4.87 -18.03 -8.27
N ILE A 323 3.65 -18.10 -7.72
CA ILE A 323 2.40 -17.80 -8.44
C ILE A 323 1.89 -16.37 -8.20
N SER A 324 2.71 -15.46 -7.68
CA SER A 324 2.25 -14.12 -7.29
C SER A 324 2.91 -13.01 -8.10
N ARG A 325 4.17 -12.68 -7.77
CA ARG A 325 4.94 -11.61 -8.38
C ARG A 325 6.41 -12.02 -8.40
N VAL A 326 7.06 -11.79 -9.53
CA VAL A 326 8.45 -12.21 -9.74
C VAL A 326 9.41 -11.55 -8.75
N ASN A 327 9.21 -10.26 -8.44
CA ASN A 327 10.02 -9.55 -7.45
C ASN A 327 9.83 -10.06 -6.00
N TRP A 328 8.82 -10.90 -5.74
CA TRP A 328 8.55 -11.50 -4.43
C TRP A 328 9.03 -12.95 -4.28
N ILE A 329 9.48 -13.61 -5.36
CA ILE A 329 10.08 -14.95 -5.33
C ILE A 329 11.10 -15.14 -4.19
N PRO A 330 12.06 -14.22 -3.95
CA PRO A 330 13.06 -14.43 -2.89
C PRO A 330 12.55 -14.13 -1.47
N MET A 331 11.39 -13.46 -1.31
CA MET A 331 10.96 -12.88 -0.04
C MET A 331 10.79 -13.90 1.10
N PRO A 332 10.11 -15.05 0.93
CA PRO A 332 9.95 -16.02 2.01
C PRO A 332 11.28 -16.52 2.59
N ALA A 333 12.25 -16.81 1.71
CA ALA A 333 13.59 -17.22 2.11
C ALA A 333 14.35 -16.07 2.79
N MET A 334 14.32 -14.85 2.23
CA MET A 334 14.96 -13.68 2.84
C MET A 334 14.41 -13.38 4.24
N ILE A 335 13.08 -13.49 4.44
CA ILE A 335 12.47 -13.32 5.76
C ILE A 335 12.98 -14.39 6.73
N ALA A 336 12.99 -15.66 6.33
CA ALA A 336 13.51 -16.76 7.15
C ALA A 336 14.99 -16.56 7.52
N ILE A 337 15.80 -16.13 6.55
CA ILE A 337 17.23 -15.84 6.77
C ILE A 337 17.40 -14.65 7.71
N ALA A 338 16.66 -13.57 7.54
CA ALA A 338 16.74 -12.40 8.43
C ALA A 338 16.38 -12.78 9.87
N ILE A 339 15.32 -13.58 10.05
CA ILE A 339 14.96 -14.18 11.34
C ILE A 339 16.15 -14.96 11.94
N TYR A 340 16.77 -15.85 11.17
CA TYR A 340 17.91 -16.66 11.65
C TYR A 340 19.12 -15.79 11.99
N LEU A 341 19.46 -14.84 11.13
CA LEU A 341 20.55 -13.89 11.38
C LEU A 341 20.26 -12.99 12.57
N LEU A 342 19.01 -12.76 12.98
CA LEU A 342 18.70 -11.97 14.18
C LEU A 342 18.62 -12.84 15.45
N GLU A 343 18.15 -14.07 15.34
CA GLU A 343 17.87 -14.95 16.50
C GLU A 343 19.00 -15.94 16.82
N VAL A 344 19.96 -16.18 15.92
CA VAL A 344 21.03 -17.19 16.08
C VAL A 344 22.42 -16.54 16.08
N PRO A 345 23.13 -16.53 17.23
CA PRO A 345 24.51 -16.06 17.33
C PRO A 345 25.49 -16.86 16.46
N PHE A 346 26.52 -16.19 15.94
CA PHE A 346 27.64 -16.80 15.25
C PHE A 346 28.55 -17.52 16.25
N GLY A 347 28.82 -18.81 16.02
CA GLY A 347 29.67 -19.60 16.92
C GLY A 347 28.95 -20.34 18.05
N ARG A 348 27.61 -20.43 18.03
CA ARG A 348 26.87 -21.36 18.91
C ARG A 348 27.44 -22.77 18.74
N LYS A 349 28.10 -23.30 19.78
CA LYS A 349 28.40 -24.72 19.89
C LYS A 349 27.07 -25.45 19.97
N THR A 350 26.67 -26.14 18.91
CA THR A 350 25.57 -27.12 19.02
C THR A 350 25.94 -28.15 20.08
N GLU A 351 24.99 -28.50 20.93
CA GLU A 351 25.11 -29.58 21.91
C GLU A 351 25.53 -30.92 21.26
N ASP A 352 25.29 -31.11 19.95
CA ASP A 352 25.66 -32.30 19.17
C ASP A 352 27.15 -32.37 18.76
N ALA A 353 27.96 -31.34 18.99
CA ALA A 353 29.38 -31.37 18.67
C ALA A 353 30.17 -31.80 19.91
N GLY A 354 30.53 -33.08 19.96
CA GLY A 354 31.36 -33.67 21.01
C GLY A 354 32.54 -32.77 21.41
N GLN A 355 32.80 -32.72 22.71
CA GLN A 355 33.87 -31.93 23.32
C GLN A 355 35.21 -32.25 22.64
N GLY A 356 35.82 -31.26 21.95
CA GLY A 356 37.24 -31.33 21.59
C GLY A 356 37.64 -30.89 20.18
N ALA A 357 36.73 -30.74 19.22
CA ALA A 357 37.13 -30.33 17.87
C ALA A 357 37.31 -28.80 17.77
N SER A 358 38.56 -28.35 17.64
CA SER A 358 38.91 -27.00 17.16
C SER A 358 38.44 -26.86 15.71
N VAL A 359 37.21 -26.41 15.51
CA VAL A 359 36.66 -26.15 14.17
C VAL A 359 37.37 -24.91 13.59
N SER A 360 38.07 -25.08 12.47
CA SER A 360 38.70 -23.96 11.75
C SER A 360 37.69 -22.86 11.42
N GLY A 361 38.14 -21.60 11.31
CA GLY A 361 37.26 -20.45 11.06
C GLY A 361 36.36 -20.62 9.83
N ILE A 362 36.87 -21.27 8.77
CA ILE A 362 36.13 -21.55 7.54
C ILE A 362 35.02 -22.58 7.78
N SER A 363 35.29 -23.66 8.51
CA SER A 363 34.29 -24.70 8.78
C SER A 363 33.14 -24.17 9.65
N SER A 364 33.43 -23.29 10.61
CA SER A 364 32.40 -22.60 11.41
C SER A 364 31.52 -21.68 10.56
N PHE A 365 32.12 -20.99 9.58
CA PHE A 365 31.39 -20.11 8.66
C PHE A 365 30.47 -20.88 7.72
N VAL A 366 30.99 -21.92 7.05
CA VAL A 366 30.20 -22.82 6.19
C VAL A 366 29.04 -23.43 6.97
N ARG A 367 29.30 -23.88 8.21
CA ARG A 367 28.27 -24.43 9.08
C ARG A 367 27.17 -23.42 9.39
N TYR A 368 27.53 -22.18 9.74
CA TYR A 368 26.57 -21.13 10.07
C TYR A 368 25.69 -20.74 8.87
N LEU A 369 26.25 -20.70 7.67
CA LEU A 369 25.53 -20.33 6.44
C LEU A 369 24.83 -21.51 5.75
N SER A 370 25.11 -22.76 6.13
CA SER A 370 24.50 -23.94 5.52
C SER A 370 22.97 -23.94 5.59
N LEU A 371 22.39 -23.52 6.72
CA LEU A 371 20.94 -23.47 6.91
C LEU A 371 20.29 -22.32 6.10
N PRO A 372 20.79 -21.06 6.15
CA PRO A 372 20.41 -20.02 5.21
C PRO A 372 20.51 -20.46 3.73
N ALA A 373 21.61 -21.12 3.33
CA ALA A 373 21.80 -21.58 1.96
C ALA A 373 20.76 -22.64 1.57
N LEU A 374 20.48 -23.61 2.45
CA LEU A 374 19.42 -24.59 2.24
C LEU A 374 18.07 -23.91 2.05
N TRP A 375 17.73 -22.94 2.90
CA TRP A 375 16.47 -22.20 2.78
C TRP A 375 16.38 -21.36 1.51
N THR A 376 17.47 -20.74 1.08
CA THR A 376 17.53 -20.06 -0.22
C THR A 376 17.26 -21.04 -1.36
N ILE A 377 17.98 -22.17 -1.40
CA ILE A 377 17.85 -23.15 -2.48
C ILE A 377 16.44 -23.75 -2.49
N SER A 378 15.95 -24.24 -1.34
CA SER A 378 14.61 -24.83 -1.24
C SER A 378 13.51 -23.83 -1.54
N GLY A 379 13.63 -22.58 -1.07
CA GLY A 379 12.69 -21.52 -1.38
C GLY A 379 12.65 -21.18 -2.87
N LEU A 380 13.81 -20.99 -3.49
CA LEU A 380 13.91 -20.70 -4.93
C LEU A 380 13.37 -21.84 -5.79
N LEU A 381 13.79 -23.08 -5.51
CA LEU A 381 13.29 -24.25 -6.24
C LEU A 381 11.78 -24.42 -6.08
N SER A 382 11.24 -24.19 -4.89
CA SER A 382 9.80 -24.26 -4.65
C SER A 382 9.04 -23.17 -5.40
N ALA A 383 9.55 -21.94 -5.43
CA ALA A 383 8.90 -20.83 -6.12
C ALA A 383 8.95 -21.01 -7.64
N LEU A 384 10.11 -21.33 -8.20
CA LEU A 384 10.28 -21.58 -9.63
C LEU A 384 9.49 -22.82 -10.08
N GLY A 385 9.50 -23.89 -9.26
CA GLY A 385 8.71 -25.09 -9.51
C GLY A 385 7.20 -24.80 -9.51
N ALA A 386 6.72 -24.00 -8.55
CA ALA A 386 5.31 -23.59 -8.51
C ALA A 386 4.94 -22.70 -9.71
N GLN A 387 5.82 -21.77 -10.11
CA GLN A 387 5.61 -20.93 -11.29
C GLN A 387 5.54 -21.78 -12.57
N ALA A 388 6.50 -22.67 -12.77
CA ALA A 388 6.54 -23.58 -13.93
C ALA A 388 5.32 -24.49 -13.98
N ALA A 389 4.93 -25.08 -12.84
CA ALA A 389 3.72 -25.88 -12.74
C ALA A 389 2.48 -25.04 -13.07
N TYR A 390 2.39 -23.81 -12.56
CA TYR A 390 1.25 -22.93 -12.83
C TYR A 390 1.14 -22.56 -14.32
N ILE A 391 2.23 -22.26 -15.02
CA ILE A 391 2.19 -21.95 -16.47
C ILE A 391 1.50 -23.08 -17.25
N ILE A 392 1.84 -24.33 -16.94
CA ILE A 392 1.27 -25.51 -17.59
C ILE A 392 -0.19 -25.73 -17.13
N LEU A 393 -0.44 -25.73 -15.83
CA LEU A 393 -1.74 -26.06 -15.23
C LEU A 393 -2.79 -24.96 -15.44
N SER A 394 -2.37 -23.72 -15.68
CA SER A 394 -3.26 -22.58 -15.94
C SER A 394 -3.86 -22.56 -17.34
N GLY A 395 -3.44 -23.46 -18.24
CA GLY A 395 -3.88 -23.43 -19.64
C GLY A 395 -3.18 -22.37 -20.49
N ASN A 396 -2.11 -21.74 -19.99
CA ASN A 396 -1.32 -20.72 -20.71
C ASN A 396 0.00 -21.25 -21.28
N ALA A 397 0.14 -22.57 -21.47
CA ALA A 397 1.39 -23.16 -21.97
C ALA A 397 1.83 -22.58 -23.34
N GLY A 398 0.87 -22.23 -24.21
CA GLY A 398 1.13 -21.58 -25.49
C GLY A 398 1.38 -20.06 -25.43
N ASN A 399 1.32 -19.45 -24.23
CA ASN A 399 1.52 -18.03 -23.99
C ASN A 399 2.41 -17.80 -22.75
N ALA A 400 3.49 -18.58 -22.63
CA ALA A 400 4.42 -18.48 -21.51
C ALA A 400 5.08 -17.08 -21.42
N ASP A 401 5.26 -16.41 -22.56
CA ASP A 401 5.87 -15.08 -22.63
C ASP A 401 5.05 -14.01 -21.89
N ALA A 402 3.73 -14.19 -21.76
CA ALA A 402 2.89 -13.29 -20.96
C ALA A 402 3.26 -13.29 -19.46
N PHE A 403 3.93 -14.32 -18.94
CA PHE A 403 4.45 -14.33 -17.57
C PHE A 403 5.76 -13.53 -17.42
N ALA A 404 6.43 -13.24 -18.54
CA ALA A 404 7.69 -12.52 -18.61
C ALA A 404 7.55 -11.10 -19.19
N SER A 405 6.34 -10.65 -19.54
CA SER A 405 6.06 -9.32 -20.13
C SER A 405 6.72 -8.18 -19.37
N SER A 406 6.69 -8.26 -18.03
CA SER A 406 7.31 -7.27 -17.15
C SER A 406 8.82 -7.09 -17.36
N PHE A 407 9.53 -8.02 -18.01
CA PHE A 407 10.97 -7.92 -18.27
C PHE A 407 11.32 -7.19 -19.57
N SER A 408 10.38 -7.03 -20.51
CA SER A 408 10.61 -6.35 -21.79
C SER A 408 10.07 -4.91 -21.83
N SER A 409 9.38 -4.47 -20.77
CA SER A 409 8.77 -3.15 -20.67
C SER A 409 9.79 -2.01 -20.54
N ALA A 410 9.44 -0.83 -21.07
CA ALA A 410 10.28 0.38 -21.01
C ALA A 410 10.56 0.86 -19.56
N LEU A 411 11.70 1.53 -19.36
CA LEU A 411 12.15 2.08 -18.07
C LEU A 411 12.13 3.61 -18.09
N LEU A 412 11.31 4.21 -17.24
CA LEU A 412 11.01 5.63 -17.08
C LEU A 412 11.63 6.16 -15.78
N TRP A 413 12.93 6.49 -15.84
CA TRP A 413 13.76 6.83 -14.68
C TRP A 413 13.35 8.10 -13.95
N ASP A 414 12.64 9.00 -14.63
CA ASP A 414 12.04 10.21 -14.07
C ASP A 414 11.05 9.90 -12.94
N ARG A 415 10.40 8.71 -12.94
CA ARG A 415 9.47 8.26 -11.90
C ARG A 415 10.09 8.16 -10.50
N LEU A 416 11.43 8.09 -10.39
CA LEU A 416 12.12 8.09 -9.10
C LEU A 416 12.07 9.44 -8.39
N TRP A 417 12.00 10.53 -9.16
CA TRP A 417 12.03 11.90 -8.69
C TRP A 417 10.63 12.53 -8.70
N PRO A 418 10.41 13.70 -8.05
CA PRO A 418 9.11 14.37 -8.08
C PRO A 418 8.59 14.54 -9.52
N ASN A 419 7.38 14.04 -9.77
CA ASN A 419 6.75 14.05 -11.09
C ASN A 419 5.22 14.12 -10.94
N GLU A 420 4.50 14.25 -12.06
CA GLU A 420 3.03 14.38 -12.04
C GLU A 420 2.30 13.11 -11.59
N LEU A 421 2.86 11.93 -11.88
CA LEU A 421 2.25 10.65 -11.55
C LEU A 421 2.36 10.36 -10.05
N TYR A 422 3.51 10.64 -9.43
CA TYR A 422 3.72 10.58 -8.00
C TYR A 422 4.49 11.83 -7.52
N PRO A 423 3.82 12.83 -6.89
CA PRO A 423 4.42 14.13 -6.58
C PRO A 423 5.69 14.12 -5.75
N LEU A 424 5.93 13.09 -4.94
CA LEU A 424 7.17 12.96 -4.17
C LEU A 424 8.30 12.28 -4.94
N GLY A 425 7.97 11.53 -6.00
CA GLY A 425 8.87 10.54 -6.59
C GLY A 425 9.05 9.33 -5.68
N VAL A 426 9.27 8.17 -6.28
CA VAL A 426 9.37 6.90 -5.53
C VAL A 426 10.51 6.94 -4.51
N PHE A 427 11.66 7.51 -4.89
CA PHE A 427 12.86 7.53 -4.04
C PHE A 427 12.65 8.35 -2.76
N TRP A 428 12.13 9.57 -2.86
CA TRP A 428 11.88 10.38 -1.66
C TRP A 428 10.68 9.87 -0.88
N GLY A 429 9.64 9.41 -1.57
CA GLY A 429 8.47 8.83 -0.93
C GLY A 429 8.83 7.67 0.00
N ILE A 430 9.63 6.70 -0.47
CA ILE A 430 10.02 5.57 0.35
C ILE A 430 10.94 5.96 1.51
N LEU A 431 11.87 6.91 1.31
CA LEU A 431 12.76 7.38 2.38
C LEU A 431 12.01 8.11 3.49
N ILE A 432 10.98 8.88 3.15
CA ILE A 432 10.11 9.55 4.12
C ILE A 432 9.31 8.50 4.91
N VAL A 433 8.64 7.58 4.21
CA VAL A 433 7.78 6.57 4.84
C VAL A 433 8.57 5.59 5.71
N SER A 434 9.76 5.17 5.27
CA SER A 434 10.63 4.25 6.00
C SER A 434 11.61 4.92 6.97
N GLY A 435 11.74 6.26 6.94
CA GLY A 435 12.69 7.03 7.73
C GLY A 435 12.74 6.70 9.24
N PRO A 436 11.59 6.55 9.93
CA PRO A 436 11.60 6.15 11.34
C PRO A 436 12.23 4.76 11.57
N LEU A 437 11.99 3.80 10.67
CA LEU A 437 12.59 2.48 10.75
C LEU A 437 14.09 2.52 10.43
N LEU A 438 14.51 3.33 9.46
CA LEU A 438 15.92 3.59 9.19
C LEU A 438 16.63 4.20 10.40
N ALA A 439 15.98 5.10 11.15
CA ALA A 439 16.52 5.61 12.40
C ALA A 439 16.68 4.52 13.47
N VAL A 440 15.74 3.58 13.58
CA VAL A 440 15.88 2.41 14.47
C VAL A 440 17.05 1.53 14.04
N LEU A 441 17.19 1.27 12.75
CA LEU A 441 18.30 0.49 12.21
C LEU A 441 19.66 1.18 12.47
N ALA A 442 19.75 2.49 12.28
CA ALA A 442 20.95 3.28 12.60
C ALA A 442 21.30 3.21 14.10
N LEU A 443 20.31 3.30 14.98
CA LEU A 443 20.52 3.11 16.43
C LEU A 443 20.97 1.69 16.77
N ALA A 444 20.51 0.68 16.04
CA ALA A 444 20.96 -0.70 16.20
C ALA A 444 22.43 -0.86 15.75
N LEU A 445 22.83 -0.20 14.65
CA LEU A 445 24.20 -0.19 14.14
C LEU A 445 25.20 0.46 15.10
N ASN A 446 24.78 1.38 15.96
CA ASN A 446 25.64 1.89 17.04
C ASN A 446 26.06 0.79 18.04
N GLN A 447 25.36 -0.35 18.06
CA GLN A 447 25.70 -1.54 18.83
C GLN A 447 26.36 -2.62 17.95
N TRP A 448 27.00 -2.23 16.84
CA TRP A 448 27.57 -3.15 15.83
C TRP A 448 28.37 -4.30 16.44
N GLY A 449 29.25 -4.02 17.41
CA GLY A 449 30.13 -5.01 18.04
C GLY A 449 29.43 -6.09 18.87
N ARG A 450 28.11 -5.98 19.10
CA ARG A 450 27.33 -7.00 19.81
C ARG A 450 26.88 -8.15 18.92
N LEU A 451 26.94 -7.98 17.60
CA LEU A 451 26.61 -9.00 16.60
C LEU A 451 27.85 -9.28 15.75
N HIS A 452 28.00 -10.51 15.29
CA HIS A 452 29.06 -10.84 14.34
C HIS A 452 28.84 -10.11 12.99
N PRO A 453 29.90 -9.57 12.34
CA PRO A 453 29.79 -8.84 11.08
C PRO A 453 28.99 -9.54 9.98
N ILE A 454 29.08 -10.88 9.88
CA ILE A 454 28.34 -11.64 8.86
C ILE A 454 26.83 -11.45 8.95
N ARG A 455 26.30 -11.26 10.16
CA ARG A 455 24.86 -11.09 10.40
C ARG A 455 24.42 -9.73 9.86
N TRP A 456 25.21 -8.69 10.14
CA TRP A 456 24.99 -7.37 9.57
C TRP A 456 25.13 -7.34 8.06
N VAL A 457 26.18 -7.94 7.51
CA VAL A 457 26.37 -8.02 6.05
C VAL A 457 25.17 -8.71 5.42
N GLY A 458 24.72 -9.86 5.93
CA GLY A 458 23.53 -10.55 5.42
C GLY A 458 22.27 -9.69 5.47
N ILE A 459 21.98 -9.03 6.59
CA ILE A 459 20.80 -8.17 6.75
C ILE A 459 20.86 -6.95 5.81
N LEU A 460 21.98 -6.23 5.81
CA LEU A 460 22.16 -5.02 5.00
C LEU A 460 22.18 -5.34 3.51
N SER A 461 22.82 -6.44 3.10
CA SER A 461 22.80 -6.87 1.69
C SER A 461 21.39 -7.20 1.21
N MET A 462 20.58 -7.94 1.99
CA MET A 462 19.20 -8.21 1.62
C MET A 462 18.36 -6.92 1.51
N LEU A 463 18.49 -6.01 2.48
CA LEU A 463 17.80 -4.72 2.45
C LEU A 463 18.21 -3.88 1.23
N SER A 464 19.50 -3.80 0.93
CA SER A 464 20.02 -3.05 -0.22
C SER A 464 19.58 -3.63 -1.56
N ILE A 465 19.57 -4.96 -1.70
CA ILE A 465 19.08 -5.63 -2.92
C ILE A 465 17.59 -5.36 -3.13
N LEU A 466 16.77 -5.48 -2.08
CA LEU A 466 15.33 -5.19 -2.16
C LEU A 466 15.06 -3.71 -2.43
N PHE A 467 15.85 -2.80 -1.84
CA PHE A 467 15.74 -1.37 -2.09
C PHE A 467 16.06 -1.03 -3.56
N ALA A 468 17.24 -1.45 -4.05
CA ALA A 468 17.64 -1.19 -5.43
C ALA A 468 16.71 -1.86 -6.44
N GLY A 469 16.34 -3.13 -6.20
CA GLY A 469 15.40 -3.86 -7.05
C GLY A 469 14.01 -3.21 -7.09
N GLY A 470 13.50 -2.75 -5.93
CA GLY A 470 12.25 -2.02 -5.85
C GLY A 470 12.26 -0.72 -6.66
N LEU A 471 13.35 0.05 -6.63
CA LEU A 471 13.51 1.26 -7.45
C LEU A 471 13.49 0.92 -8.95
N VAL A 472 14.19 -0.12 -9.39
CA VAL A 472 14.22 -0.55 -10.80
C VAL A 472 12.84 -1.01 -11.28
N VAL A 473 12.09 -1.76 -10.47
CA VAL A 473 10.73 -2.16 -10.84
C VAL A 473 9.78 -0.97 -10.87
N SER A 474 9.99 0.03 -10.00
CA SER A 474 9.15 1.22 -9.92
C SER A 474 9.25 2.13 -11.16
N VAL A 475 10.34 2.07 -11.91
CA VAL A 475 10.50 2.86 -13.15
C VAL A 475 9.92 2.17 -14.38
N LYS A 476 9.46 0.93 -14.30
CA LYS A 476 8.82 0.30 -15.46
C LYS A 476 7.54 1.04 -15.84
N ILE A 477 7.24 1.12 -17.15
CA ILE A 477 5.92 1.54 -17.64
C ILE A 477 4.82 0.70 -16.93
N GLY A 478 3.73 1.35 -16.53
CA GLY A 478 2.74 0.81 -15.60
C GLY A 478 3.09 0.90 -14.11
N GLY A 479 4.32 1.29 -13.75
CA GLY A 479 4.82 1.44 -12.37
C GLY A 479 4.96 2.89 -11.88
N GLY A 480 5.45 3.10 -10.65
CA GLY A 480 5.95 4.40 -10.18
C GLY A 480 4.91 5.45 -9.78
N GLY A 481 3.61 5.11 -9.83
CA GLY A 481 2.53 5.98 -9.32
C GLY A 481 2.27 5.91 -7.83
N ASP A 482 2.96 5.03 -7.11
CA ASP A 482 2.93 4.92 -5.66
C ASP A 482 4.20 4.18 -5.16
N LEU A 483 4.17 3.65 -3.94
CA LEU A 483 5.29 2.92 -3.32
C LEU A 483 5.17 1.39 -3.40
N HIS A 484 4.19 0.83 -4.13
CA HIS A 484 3.85 -0.60 -4.03
C HIS A 484 4.95 -1.54 -4.51
N ASN A 485 5.91 -1.06 -5.30
CA ASN A 485 7.07 -1.85 -5.73
C ASN A 485 8.23 -1.82 -4.72
N MET A 486 8.15 -0.95 -3.70
CA MET A 486 9.07 -0.91 -2.55
C MET A 486 8.60 -1.80 -1.40
N ASP A 487 7.54 -2.58 -1.60
CA ASP A 487 6.86 -3.39 -0.61
C ASP A 487 7.78 -4.45 0.04
N GLY A 488 8.57 -5.19 -0.74
CA GLY A 488 9.51 -6.20 -0.23
C GLY A 488 10.57 -5.60 0.70
N TYR A 489 11.15 -4.46 0.30
CA TYR A 489 12.09 -3.69 1.13
C TYR A 489 11.45 -3.23 2.44
N ALA A 490 10.27 -2.61 2.35
CA ALA A 490 9.56 -2.09 3.51
C ALA A 490 9.18 -3.20 4.50
N VAL A 491 8.72 -4.34 4.00
CA VAL A 491 8.39 -5.51 4.82
C VAL A 491 9.64 -6.02 5.53
N LEU A 492 10.74 -6.27 4.82
CA LEU A 492 11.95 -6.78 5.47
C LEU A 492 12.50 -5.80 6.51
N LEU A 493 12.54 -4.51 6.19
CA LEU A 493 12.97 -3.46 7.11
C LEU A 493 12.11 -3.42 8.38
N SER A 494 10.78 -3.52 8.22
CA SER A 494 9.86 -3.55 9.37
C SER A 494 10.06 -4.77 10.26
N ILE A 495 10.33 -5.95 9.68
CA ILE A 495 10.59 -7.18 10.45
C ILE A 495 11.88 -7.02 11.26
N VAL A 496 12.97 -6.60 10.61
CA VAL A 496 14.28 -6.41 11.25
C VAL A 496 14.16 -5.42 12.40
N THR A 497 13.57 -4.26 12.16
CA THR A 497 13.46 -3.18 13.16
C THR A 497 12.48 -3.52 14.27
N ALA A 498 11.37 -4.20 13.99
CA ALA A 498 10.45 -4.68 15.03
C ALA A 498 11.13 -5.69 15.98
N LEU A 499 11.97 -6.59 15.47
CA LEU A 499 12.73 -7.53 16.30
C LEU A 499 13.78 -6.82 17.18
N PHE A 500 14.42 -5.76 16.70
CA PHE A 500 15.27 -4.90 17.53
C PHE A 500 14.48 -4.14 18.60
N ILE A 501 13.32 -3.60 18.26
CA ILE A 501 12.45 -2.89 19.23
C ILE A 501 11.97 -3.85 20.33
N GLY A 502 11.51 -5.02 19.92
CA GLY A 502 11.01 -6.08 20.79
C GLY A 502 12.10 -6.82 21.57
N GLY A 503 13.37 -6.55 21.28
CA GLY A 503 14.51 -7.20 21.94
C GLY A 503 14.51 -8.71 21.71
N GLN A 504 14.33 -9.16 20.47
CA GLN A 504 14.43 -10.58 20.09
C GLN A 504 15.78 -10.93 19.46
N VAL A 505 16.61 -9.92 19.19
CA VAL A 505 17.91 -10.10 18.56
C VAL A 505 18.91 -10.62 19.59
N LYS A 506 19.48 -11.81 19.38
CA LYS A 506 20.47 -12.40 20.29
C LYS A 506 21.87 -11.84 20.04
N ALA A 507 22.57 -11.43 21.09
CA ALA A 507 23.97 -10.99 21.03
C ALA A 507 24.93 -12.20 20.93
N GLU A 508 26.19 -11.95 20.58
CA GLU A 508 27.24 -13.00 20.55
C GLU A 508 27.73 -13.41 21.95
N SER A 509 27.52 -12.57 22.96
CA SER A 509 28.08 -12.75 24.31
C SER A 509 27.25 -13.69 25.19
N ALA A 510 27.91 -14.55 25.98
CA ALA A 510 27.28 -15.42 26.98
C ALA A 510 26.99 -14.60 28.24
N PRO A 511 25.72 -14.44 28.67
CA PRO A 511 24.72 -15.52 28.74
C PRO A 511 23.75 -15.58 27.54
N GLU A 512 23.14 -16.75 27.32
CA GLU A 512 22.08 -16.98 26.31
C GLU A 512 20.88 -16.01 26.40
N THR A 513 20.78 -15.26 27.50
CA THR A 513 19.75 -14.25 27.77
C THR A 513 20.12 -12.87 27.26
N ASP A 514 21.35 -12.63 26.79
CA ASP A 514 21.74 -11.30 26.31
C ASP A 514 21.11 -10.98 24.95
N ARG A 515 20.42 -9.84 24.90
CA ARG A 515 19.66 -9.41 23.73
C ARG A 515 19.98 -7.98 23.36
N VAL A 516 20.06 -7.73 22.05
CA VAL A 516 20.20 -6.39 21.50
C VAL A 516 18.82 -5.80 21.32
N GLN A 517 18.50 -4.82 22.16
CA GLN A 517 17.26 -4.07 22.09
C GLN A 517 17.55 -2.61 21.71
N VAL A 518 16.68 -2.05 20.87
CA VAL A 518 16.66 -0.62 20.58
C VAL A 518 15.38 -0.02 21.15
N GLN A 519 15.51 1.06 21.92
CA GLN A 519 14.36 1.84 22.38
C GLN A 519 14.34 3.16 21.62
N PRO A 520 13.45 3.31 20.61
CA PRO A 520 13.35 4.55 19.85
C PRO A 520 13.00 5.71 20.78
N LYS A 521 13.69 6.84 20.63
CA LYS A 521 13.37 8.03 21.42
C LYS A 521 12.03 8.62 20.98
N TRP A 522 11.35 9.35 21.88
CA TRP A 522 10.04 9.94 21.61
C TRP A 522 9.94 10.72 20.29
N PRO A 523 10.91 11.59 19.89
CA PRO A 523 10.81 12.29 18.61
C PRO A 523 10.69 11.35 17.40
N VAL A 524 11.40 10.22 17.39
CA VAL A 524 11.32 9.22 16.31
C VAL A 524 9.92 8.59 16.26
N ILE A 525 9.37 8.24 17.42
CA ILE A 525 8.01 7.68 17.54
C ILE A 525 6.96 8.72 17.10
N ALA A 526 7.13 9.98 17.48
CA ALA A 526 6.23 11.05 17.12
C ALA A 526 6.21 11.31 15.60
N VAL A 527 7.38 11.33 14.95
CA VAL A 527 7.47 11.38 13.47
C VAL A 527 6.81 10.15 12.85
N ALA A 528 7.09 8.95 13.37
CA ALA A 528 6.51 7.71 12.87
C ALA A 528 4.98 7.71 12.89
N ALA A 529 4.39 8.16 14.00
CA ALA A 529 2.94 8.25 14.16
C ALA A 529 2.33 9.33 13.25
N LEU A 530 3.06 10.43 12.99
CA LEU A 530 2.56 11.55 12.18
C LEU A 530 2.52 11.20 10.69
N ILE A 531 3.51 10.47 10.18
CA ILE A 531 3.68 10.17 8.75
C ILE A 531 2.37 9.64 8.11
N PRO A 532 1.72 8.57 8.58
CA PRO A 532 0.52 8.07 7.92
C PRO A 532 -0.59 9.13 7.81
N VAL A 533 -0.80 9.92 8.86
CA VAL A 533 -1.84 10.96 8.89
C VAL A 533 -1.56 12.08 7.88
N LEU A 534 -0.28 12.39 7.61
CA LEU A 534 0.12 13.35 6.58
C LEU A 534 -0.27 12.91 5.17
N PHE A 535 -0.37 11.60 4.90
CA PHE A 535 -0.83 11.07 3.61
C PHE A 535 -2.35 10.84 3.58
N LEU A 536 -2.92 10.42 4.71
CA LEU A 536 -4.34 10.04 4.78
C LEU A 536 -5.28 11.24 4.74
N ILE A 537 -4.97 12.34 5.45
CA ILE A 537 -5.84 13.53 5.44
C ILE A 537 -5.96 14.10 4.01
N PRO A 538 -4.87 14.30 3.24
CA PRO A 538 -4.98 14.69 1.83
C PRO A 538 -5.74 13.69 0.96
N ALA A 539 -5.71 12.39 1.27
CA ALA A 539 -6.42 11.36 0.50
C ALA A 539 -7.93 11.27 0.78
N LEU A 540 -8.42 11.82 1.91
CA LEU A 540 -9.85 11.79 2.25
C LEU A 540 -10.72 12.45 1.17
N SER A 541 -11.70 11.75 0.64
CA SER A 541 -12.69 12.32 -0.29
C SER A 541 -14.12 12.08 0.23
N PRO A 542 -15.11 12.93 -0.13
CA PRO A 542 -16.50 12.62 0.16
C PRO A 542 -16.91 11.33 -0.58
N ARG A 543 -17.87 10.60 0.00
CA ARG A 543 -18.58 9.52 -0.72
C ARG A 543 -19.11 10.05 -2.04
N GLU A 544 -18.67 9.47 -3.14
CA GLU A 544 -19.22 9.78 -4.46
C GLU A 544 -20.72 9.43 -4.50
N LYS A 545 -21.50 10.29 -5.15
CA LYS A 545 -22.92 10.08 -5.38
C LYS A 545 -23.14 9.92 -6.88
N TYR A 546 -23.65 8.76 -7.26
CA TYR A 546 -23.90 8.42 -8.66
C TYR A 546 -25.35 8.67 -9.03
N ASN A 547 -25.60 9.03 -10.29
CA ASN A 547 -26.95 9.09 -10.82
C ASN A 547 -27.43 7.66 -11.15
N GLN A 548 -28.09 7.02 -10.19
CA GLN A 548 -28.51 5.62 -10.33
C GLN A 548 -29.39 5.39 -11.56
N GLY A 549 -30.38 6.27 -11.80
CA GLY A 549 -31.27 6.17 -12.96
C GLY A 549 -30.49 6.29 -14.27
N TRP A 550 -29.65 7.31 -14.40
CA TRP A 550 -28.79 7.49 -15.58
C TRP A 550 -27.90 6.29 -15.87
N ASN A 551 -27.20 5.78 -14.85
CA ASN A 551 -26.30 4.66 -15.02
C ASN A 551 -27.06 3.35 -15.32
N GLN A 552 -28.26 3.18 -14.78
CA GLN A 552 -29.12 2.06 -15.12
C GLN A 552 -29.57 2.15 -16.59
N ASP A 553 -30.01 3.32 -17.04
CA ASP A 553 -30.40 3.56 -18.45
C ASP A 553 -29.24 3.26 -19.42
N ARG A 554 -28.02 3.70 -19.08
CA ARG A 554 -26.80 3.42 -19.88
C ARG A 554 -26.44 1.93 -19.88
N PHE A 555 -26.66 1.22 -18.78
CA PHE A 555 -26.46 -0.23 -18.71
C PHE A 555 -27.49 -0.96 -19.58
N ASP A 556 -28.77 -0.59 -19.48
CA ASP A 556 -29.85 -1.19 -20.26
C ASP A 556 -29.65 -0.95 -21.77
N GLU A 557 -29.10 0.20 -22.16
CA GLU A 557 -28.71 0.51 -23.54
C GLU A 557 -27.63 -0.44 -24.08
N ILE A 558 -26.54 -0.67 -23.33
CA ILE A 558 -25.51 -1.66 -23.71
C ILE A 558 -26.13 -3.05 -23.82
N LYS A 559 -26.92 -3.45 -22.83
CA LYS A 559 -27.57 -4.76 -22.79
C LYS A 559 -28.43 -4.99 -24.03
N ALA A 560 -29.27 -4.02 -24.39
CA ALA A 560 -30.13 -4.11 -25.56
C ALA A 560 -29.33 -4.24 -26.87
N LEU A 561 -28.20 -3.53 -27.00
CA LEU A 561 -27.34 -3.61 -28.18
C LEU A 561 -26.67 -5.00 -28.32
N VAL A 562 -26.03 -5.47 -27.25
CA VAL A 562 -25.18 -6.66 -27.31
C VAL A 562 -25.97 -7.97 -27.29
N GLU A 563 -27.11 -8.03 -26.59
CA GLU A 563 -27.97 -9.23 -26.60
C GLU A 563 -28.72 -9.39 -27.94
N GLY A 564 -28.80 -8.32 -28.74
CA GLY A 564 -29.33 -8.35 -30.11
C GLY A 564 -28.30 -8.71 -31.19
N ALA A 565 -27.01 -8.83 -30.83
CA ALA A 565 -25.94 -9.10 -31.80
C ALA A 565 -26.02 -10.53 -32.35
N ASN A 566 -25.84 -10.68 -33.66
CA ASN A 566 -25.89 -11.98 -34.33
C ASN A 566 -24.48 -12.55 -34.55
N GLY A 567 -23.77 -12.83 -33.45
CA GLY A 567 -22.41 -13.36 -33.45
C GLY A 567 -21.64 -13.06 -32.15
N PRO A 568 -20.33 -13.36 -32.09
CA PRO A 568 -19.53 -13.16 -30.88
C PRO A 568 -19.43 -11.68 -30.48
N VAL A 569 -19.62 -11.38 -29.20
CA VAL A 569 -19.45 -10.02 -28.64
C VAL A 569 -18.19 -9.98 -27.79
N LEU A 570 -17.22 -9.15 -28.19
CA LEU A 570 -16.00 -8.95 -27.43
C LEU A 570 -16.16 -7.82 -26.41
N PHE A 571 -16.12 -8.16 -25.13
CA PHE A 571 -15.97 -7.17 -24.06
C PHE A 571 -14.49 -6.97 -23.75
N ILE A 572 -13.87 -5.92 -24.30
CA ILE A 572 -12.54 -5.46 -23.87
C ILE A 572 -12.66 -4.88 -22.46
N ASN A 573 -13.67 -4.03 -22.25
CA ASN A 573 -14.03 -3.45 -20.95
C ASN A 573 -15.37 -4.01 -20.44
N GLU A 574 -15.64 -3.87 -19.15
CA GLU A 574 -16.93 -4.22 -18.51
C GLU A 574 -17.38 -5.68 -18.68
N ARG A 575 -16.41 -6.59 -18.80
CA ARG A 575 -16.63 -8.03 -18.94
C ARG A 575 -17.38 -8.66 -17.76
N HIS A 576 -17.35 -8.00 -16.60
CA HIS A 576 -18.07 -8.44 -15.41
C HIS A 576 -19.59 -8.52 -15.64
N PHE A 577 -20.15 -7.79 -16.62
CA PHE A 577 -21.55 -7.93 -16.99
C PHE A 577 -21.91 -9.35 -17.44
N VAL A 578 -20.99 -10.02 -18.14
CA VAL A 578 -21.14 -11.44 -18.49
C VAL A 578 -20.84 -12.32 -17.27
N THR A 579 -19.76 -12.02 -16.52
CA THR A 579 -19.37 -12.77 -15.31
C THR A 579 -20.48 -12.91 -14.28
N PHE A 580 -21.24 -11.85 -14.06
CA PHE A 580 -22.33 -11.83 -13.07
C PHE A 580 -23.70 -12.15 -13.69
N GLY A 581 -23.76 -12.57 -14.96
CA GLY A 581 -24.99 -12.95 -15.64
C GLY A 581 -25.96 -11.78 -15.86
N ASN A 582 -25.47 -10.54 -15.87
CA ASN A 582 -26.30 -9.36 -16.11
C ASN A 582 -26.63 -9.20 -17.61
N ILE A 583 -25.73 -9.67 -18.47
CA ILE A 583 -25.85 -9.73 -19.94
C ILE A 583 -25.66 -11.18 -20.39
N ASN A 584 -26.60 -11.70 -21.16
CA ASN A 584 -26.64 -13.08 -21.62
C ASN A 584 -26.04 -13.22 -23.04
N VAL A 585 -24.71 -13.15 -23.12
CA VAL A 585 -23.94 -13.48 -24.33
C VAL A 585 -22.83 -14.46 -23.99
N ALA A 586 -22.38 -15.23 -24.99
CA ALA A 586 -21.23 -16.10 -24.80
C ALA A 586 -19.96 -15.27 -24.50
N LEU A 587 -19.16 -15.71 -23.54
CA LEU A 587 -17.94 -15.03 -23.16
C LEU A 587 -16.88 -15.21 -24.25
N VAL A 588 -16.28 -14.10 -24.70
CA VAL A 588 -15.01 -14.11 -25.45
C VAL A 588 -13.87 -13.87 -24.45
N PRO A 589 -13.03 -14.88 -24.15
CA PRO A 589 -12.02 -14.77 -23.09
C PRO A 589 -10.81 -13.90 -23.47
N GLU A 590 -10.50 -13.75 -24.76
CA GLU A 590 -9.33 -13.01 -25.25
C GLU A 590 -9.47 -11.48 -25.12
N TYR A 591 -8.37 -10.75 -25.29
CA TYR A 591 -8.33 -9.27 -25.42
C TYR A 591 -8.98 -8.48 -24.27
N GLU A 592 -8.87 -8.99 -23.04
CA GLU A 592 -9.25 -8.25 -21.83
C GLU A 592 -8.41 -6.98 -21.68
N ASN A 593 -9.03 -5.87 -21.25
CA ASN A 593 -8.40 -4.56 -21.12
C ASN A 593 -6.99 -4.56 -20.51
N VAL A 594 -6.80 -5.15 -19.33
CA VAL A 594 -5.52 -5.17 -18.61
C VAL A 594 -4.52 -6.08 -19.32
N SER A 595 -4.95 -7.26 -19.78
CA SER A 595 -4.09 -8.15 -20.57
C SER A 595 -3.63 -7.48 -21.87
N LEU A 596 -4.53 -6.86 -22.61
CA LEU A 596 -4.23 -6.24 -23.90
C LEU A 596 -3.31 -5.03 -23.72
N MET A 597 -3.55 -4.20 -22.69
CA MET A 597 -2.67 -3.10 -22.33
C MET A 597 -1.27 -3.61 -21.93
N GLU A 598 -1.17 -4.67 -21.14
CA GLU A 598 0.12 -5.28 -20.78
C GLU A 598 0.88 -5.74 -22.04
N MET A 599 0.19 -6.39 -22.98
CA MET A 599 0.79 -6.81 -24.25
C MET A 599 1.22 -5.64 -25.12
N ALA A 600 0.47 -4.53 -25.13
CA ALA A 600 0.83 -3.30 -25.82
C ALA A 600 2.09 -2.67 -25.19
N MET A 601 2.10 -2.48 -23.87
CA MET A 601 3.24 -1.90 -23.14
C MET A 601 4.52 -2.75 -23.22
N SER A 602 4.38 -4.08 -23.35
CA SER A 602 5.51 -4.99 -23.52
C SER A 602 5.87 -5.26 -24.99
N ASN A 603 5.14 -4.64 -25.94
CA ASN A 603 5.25 -4.84 -27.38
C ASN A 603 5.20 -6.33 -27.80
N ASN A 604 4.24 -7.09 -27.27
CA ASN A 604 4.08 -8.52 -27.55
C ASN A 604 3.48 -8.73 -28.95
N GLN A 605 4.34 -8.85 -29.94
CA GLN A 605 3.97 -8.98 -31.36
C GLN A 605 3.11 -10.21 -31.68
N GLN A 606 3.26 -11.30 -30.93
CA GLN A 606 2.47 -12.52 -31.17
C GLN A 606 1.00 -12.29 -30.82
N VAL A 607 0.73 -11.81 -29.60
CA VAL A 607 -0.65 -11.57 -29.14
C VAL A 607 -1.29 -10.42 -29.92
N LEU A 608 -0.53 -9.34 -30.17
CA LEU A 608 -1.01 -8.21 -30.96
C LEU A 608 -1.28 -8.62 -32.42
N GLY A 609 -0.42 -9.44 -33.02
CA GLY A 609 -0.62 -9.95 -34.38
C GLY A 609 -1.90 -10.79 -34.51
N GLN A 610 -2.19 -11.65 -33.53
CA GLN A 610 -3.45 -12.40 -33.49
C GLN A 610 -4.65 -11.46 -33.33
N PHE A 611 -4.56 -10.47 -32.43
CA PHE A 611 -5.59 -9.44 -32.27
C PHE A 611 -5.89 -8.73 -33.58
N TYR A 612 -4.87 -8.32 -34.33
CA TYR A 612 -5.05 -7.64 -35.61
C TYR A 612 -5.66 -8.55 -36.68
N SER A 613 -5.34 -9.85 -36.69
CA SER A 613 -5.96 -10.81 -37.62
C SER A 613 -7.43 -10.98 -37.31
N ASP A 614 -7.79 -11.18 -36.04
CA ASP A 614 -9.18 -11.34 -35.60
C ASP A 614 -10.02 -10.10 -35.91
N LEU A 615 -9.42 -8.91 -35.79
CA LEU A 615 -10.07 -7.67 -36.19
C LEU A 615 -10.27 -7.60 -37.71
N ARG A 616 -9.23 -7.91 -38.50
CA ARG A 616 -9.29 -7.91 -39.98
C ARG A 616 -10.32 -8.88 -40.54
N GLU A 617 -10.45 -10.04 -39.90
CA GLU A 617 -11.39 -11.09 -40.28
C GLU A 617 -12.82 -10.82 -39.80
N ASN A 618 -13.07 -9.69 -39.13
CA ASN A 618 -14.36 -9.33 -38.56
C ASN A 618 -14.93 -10.43 -37.65
N ARG A 619 -14.07 -11.07 -36.83
CA ARG A 619 -14.44 -12.19 -35.93
C ARG A 619 -15.59 -11.82 -34.97
N PHE A 620 -15.68 -10.56 -34.58
CA PHE A 620 -16.64 -10.09 -33.58
C PHE A 620 -17.80 -9.39 -34.27
N ALA A 621 -19.03 -9.75 -33.90
CA ALA A 621 -20.22 -9.02 -34.32
C ALA A 621 -20.29 -7.64 -33.66
N MET A 622 -19.82 -7.55 -32.41
CA MET A 622 -19.67 -6.29 -31.69
C MET A 622 -18.45 -6.29 -30.77
N ILE A 623 -17.91 -5.11 -30.52
CA ILE A 623 -16.86 -4.87 -29.52
C ILE A 623 -17.35 -3.80 -28.53
N VAL A 624 -17.27 -4.08 -27.23
CA VAL A 624 -17.49 -3.11 -26.15
C VAL A 624 -16.15 -2.75 -25.54
N ALA A 625 -15.75 -1.49 -25.71
CA ALA A 625 -14.48 -0.99 -25.21
C ALA A 625 -14.61 0.43 -24.66
N GLY A 626 -13.61 0.89 -23.91
CA GLY A 626 -13.46 2.31 -23.61
C GLY A 626 -13.39 3.14 -24.89
N LYS A 627 -13.74 4.42 -24.80
CA LYS A 627 -13.68 5.33 -25.95
C LYS A 627 -12.28 5.32 -26.57
N GLN A 628 -12.21 4.97 -27.85
CA GLN A 628 -10.94 4.90 -28.56
C GLN A 628 -10.49 6.30 -28.98
N ASN A 629 -9.18 6.54 -28.95
CA ASN A 629 -8.60 7.79 -29.39
C ASN A 629 -7.23 7.52 -30.03
N LEU A 630 -6.79 8.45 -30.88
CA LEU A 630 -5.53 8.35 -31.63
C LEU A 630 -4.51 9.40 -31.17
N PHE A 631 -4.78 10.05 -30.03
CA PHE A 631 -3.98 11.17 -29.58
C PHE A 631 -2.73 10.68 -28.86
N ILE A 632 -1.56 10.96 -29.43
CA ILE A 632 -0.27 10.71 -28.81
C ILE A 632 0.08 11.90 -27.91
N LYS A 633 0.38 11.61 -26.65
CA LYS A 633 0.74 12.59 -25.63
C LYS A 633 2.25 12.78 -25.60
N GLU A 634 2.68 14.04 -25.59
CA GLU A 634 4.09 14.39 -25.37
C GLU A 634 4.44 14.38 -23.87
N GLU A 635 3.49 14.75 -23.01
CA GLU A 635 3.68 14.88 -21.57
C GLU A 635 2.45 14.38 -20.80
N GLY A 636 2.62 14.14 -19.50
CA GLY A 636 1.56 13.77 -18.57
C GLY A 636 1.82 12.48 -17.79
N ALA A 637 1.19 12.36 -16.62
CA ALA A 637 1.36 11.22 -15.69
C ALA A 637 1.24 9.81 -16.32
N PHE A 638 0.43 9.65 -17.37
CA PHE A 638 0.20 8.38 -18.08
C PHE A 638 0.40 8.53 -19.60
N ALA A 639 1.32 9.40 -20.03
CA ALA A 639 1.56 9.64 -21.46
C ALA A 639 2.03 8.34 -22.16
N GLU A 640 2.97 7.61 -21.57
CA GLU A 640 3.53 6.40 -22.16
C GLU A 640 2.50 5.27 -22.27
N GLU A 641 1.71 5.02 -21.21
CA GLU A 641 0.63 4.03 -21.23
C GLU A 641 -0.45 4.40 -22.25
N ASN A 642 -0.78 5.69 -22.36
CA ASN A 642 -1.70 6.21 -23.38
C ASN A 642 -1.16 5.96 -24.80
N ASN A 643 0.12 6.26 -25.02
CA ASN A 643 0.74 6.14 -26.34
C ASN A 643 0.83 4.68 -26.77
N ALA A 644 1.24 3.77 -25.87
CA ALA A 644 1.26 2.34 -26.15
C ALA A 644 -0.11 1.83 -26.64
N TRP A 645 -1.20 2.24 -25.99
CA TRP A 645 -2.55 1.87 -26.42
C TRP A 645 -2.95 2.54 -27.75
N ASN A 646 -2.64 3.82 -27.91
CA ASN A 646 -3.04 4.60 -29.08
C ASN A 646 -2.19 4.34 -30.32
N GLU A 647 -1.04 3.67 -30.18
CA GLU A 647 -0.22 3.19 -31.29
C GLU A 647 -0.56 1.74 -31.65
N LEU A 648 -0.81 0.89 -30.66
CA LEU A 648 -0.87 -0.57 -30.87
C LEU A 648 -2.27 -1.18 -30.73
N VAL A 649 -3.28 -0.43 -30.27
CA VAL A 649 -4.64 -0.99 -30.04
C VAL A 649 -5.70 -0.15 -30.72
N SER A 650 -5.86 1.13 -30.32
CA SER A 650 -6.91 2.02 -30.84
C SER A 650 -6.96 2.09 -32.38
N PRO A 651 -5.82 2.26 -33.11
CA PRO A 651 -5.86 2.40 -34.56
C PRO A 651 -6.40 1.17 -35.27
N TYR A 652 -6.08 -0.02 -34.78
CA TYR A 652 -6.52 -1.28 -35.37
C TYR A 652 -8.01 -1.53 -35.14
N ILE A 653 -8.53 -1.20 -33.96
CA ILE A 653 -9.99 -1.24 -33.71
C ILE A 653 -10.70 -0.30 -34.69
N LEU A 654 -10.25 0.96 -34.80
CA LEU A 654 -10.90 1.98 -35.63
C LEU A 654 -10.76 1.72 -37.15
N CYS A 655 -9.73 0.99 -37.56
CA CYS A 655 -9.51 0.55 -38.93
C CYS A 655 -10.55 -0.50 -39.36
N TYR A 656 -10.86 -1.50 -38.54
CA TYR A 656 -11.77 -2.59 -38.95
C TYR A 656 -13.19 -2.45 -38.41
N TYR A 657 -13.39 -1.67 -37.35
CA TYR A 657 -14.67 -1.48 -36.69
C TYR A 657 -15.02 0.00 -36.55
N GLU A 658 -16.32 0.30 -36.51
CA GLU A 658 -16.84 1.66 -36.33
C GLU A 658 -17.81 1.77 -35.15
N PRO A 659 -17.77 2.89 -34.40
CA PRO A 659 -18.65 3.07 -33.25
C PRO A 659 -20.08 3.34 -33.72
N ILE A 660 -21.04 2.57 -33.19
CA ILE A 660 -22.48 2.76 -33.41
C ILE A 660 -23.19 3.42 -32.22
N ALA A 661 -22.57 3.38 -31.05
CA ALA A 661 -23.08 3.99 -29.83
C ALA A 661 -21.95 4.50 -28.96
N LEU A 662 -22.17 5.65 -28.32
CA LEU A 662 -21.33 6.21 -27.27
C LEU A 662 -22.14 6.19 -25.96
N ILE A 663 -21.65 5.43 -25.00
CA ILE A 663 -22.30 5.19 -23.72
C ILE A 663 -21.49 5.90 -22.62
N GLU A 664 -22.09 6.93 -22.02
CA GLU A 664 -21.41 7.79 -21.03
C GLU A 664 -22.07 7.68 -19.64
N PRO A 665 -21.80 6.61 -18.88
CA PRO A 665 -22.09 6.58 -17.45
C PRO A 665 -21.17 7.56 -16.68
N ASP A 666 -21.43 7.78 -15.39
CA ASP A 666 -20.78 8.86 -14.63
C ASP A 666 -19.23 8.83 -14.64
N HIS A 667 -18.62 7.64 -14.68
CA HIS A 667 -17.16 7.45 -14.52
C HIS A 667 -16.45 6.78 -15.70
N SER A 668 -17.15 6.48 -16.78
CA SER A 668 -16.52 5.89 -17.97
C SER A 668 -17.15 6.41 -19.25
N ARG A 669 -16.42 6.28 -20.34
CA ARG A 669 -16.91 6.50 -21.69
C ARG A 669 -16.65 5.24 -22.47
N LEU A 670 -17.71 4.57 -22.87
CA LEU A 670 -17.66 3.30 -23.57
C LEU A 670 -18.20 3.51 -24.97
N GLU A 671 -17.64 2.77 -25.92
CA GLU A 671 -18.13 2.72 -27.29
C GLU A 671 -18.48 1.28 -27.63
N VAL A 672 -19.59 1.11 -28.36
CA VAL A 672 -19.98 -0.15 -28.96
C VAL A 672 -19.65 -0.08 -30.44
N PHE A 673 -18.80 -0.98 -30.91
CA PHE A 673 -18.33 -1.02 -32.29
C PHE A 673 -18.91 -2.19 -33.05
N VAL A 674 -19.12 -2.02 -34.36
CA VAL A 674 -19.48 -3.07 -35.31
C VAL A 674 -18.47 -3.14 -36.45
N PRO A 675 -18.35 -4.28 -37.16
CA PRO A 675 -17.50 -4.38 -38.34
C PRO A 675 -17.82 -3.31 -39.39
N ARG A 676 -16.78 -2.69 -39.95
CA ARG A 676 -16.94 -1.81 -41.11
C ARG A 676 -17.19 -2.63 -42.37
N ALA A 677 -17.99 -2.07 -43.28
CA ALA A 677 -18.12 -2.61 -44.63
C ALA A 677 -16.82 -2.50 -45.44
N GLU A 678 -16.10 -1.39 -45.26
CA GLU A 678 -14.78 -1.14 -45.84
C GLU A 678 -13.80 -0.71 -44.74
N PRO A 679 -12.56 -1.24 -44.72
CA PRO A 679 -11.55 -0.81 -43.76
C PRO A 679 -11.33 0.71 -43.81
N GLY A 680 -11.20 1.34 -42.65
CA GLY A 680 -10.84 2.74 -42.49
C GLY A 680 -9.36 3.00 -42.77
N VAL A 681 -8.80 4.03 -42.13
CA VAL A 681 -7.36 4.28 -42.19
C VAL A 681 -6.65 3.30 -41.27
N CYS A 682 -5.92 2.36 -41.87
CA CYS A 682 -5.19 1.33 -41.15
C CYS A 682 -3.71 1.71 -40.98
N PRO A 683 -3.07 1.34 -39.84
CA PRO A 683 -1.65 1.56 -39.61
C PRO A 683 -0.71 0.87 -40.60
#